data_AF-A0A7K0VGZ3-F1
#
_entry.id   AF-A0A7K0VGZ3-F1
#
_cell.length_a   1.000
_cell.length_b   1.000
_cell.length_c   1.000
_cell.angle_alpha   90.00
_cell.angle_beta   90.00
_cell.angle_gamma   90.00
#
_symmetry.space_group_name_H-M   'P 1'
#
loop_
_entity.id
_entity.type
_entity.pdbx_description
1 polymer ?
#
loop_
_entity_poly.entity_id
_entity_poly.type
_entity_poly.pdbx_seq_one_letter_code
_entity_poly.pdbx_strand_id
1 'polypeptide(L)'
;MRSKLVIFVLGVAVILPLAPAAVAQAPFASPVSTPMGAPSVAPSAVSRAATSASRTAAATGSPAAILATVPAVSPLRVGYKPGMFPSLASKAKDKRGCTLRNQMLIKLATKKPRVGAGCKLTGGIWSLDFGASKTSQPAKVKLGKLMPDVYVYGQGAYLWTPQQRAAYTTTAVKAATSSKTRSKATTISPIIWVPNISNFQPVSRQGFIVLNSLLNLLISSPDPEVQLEALKLKYPLFFESWTVATVLNAKAWGLSFSPKVFANFQLTIDECANNPSPSEDICSNSYAVPNEAQQFNVVAVPQIASEVAAPEPAILNSYGPPTTPAVGRDLFGIHAPADWVSDVASGIEGPTDPATIPTVPVGYVRLWDTETKWRDLEPTPGKFVWRKLQKQIETAQVLNARVMLVLGGTPAWAGGGGVTDNPTNIADWRSYVREVSCKYGPSISAYEVWNEANLDTFYSGTPAQMADLTLAAFEEIRKCNPSALVVAANTTSRATGSFGTFFPAYLAELKKRNWPADAYSVHSYPTASGGADDRIRGIGQFRAMLALSGAPFTTVFDTEVNYGLAGLGEGKVDITGDKAMALLSRTYIDSVRYGFGSTFWYAWTKTGNGVFGIQLTPGSTDEQQAWRATYDWLIGAQLQKCASPKTNLVVCQFSRGADNFSLVWYGDVSSPANLISPSRYFGNLGSKCQTLRGSDCAGILAGTAPLSYMPVRIFGPPTAAASVPAKITMDKSVMSVSPA
;
A
#
# COMPACT_ATOMS: atom_id res chain seq x y z
N MET A 1 4.00 50.81 1.51
CA MET A 1 5.07 51.27 0.60
C MET A 1 6.29 50.35 0.72
N ARG A 2 7.31 50.56 -0.12
CA ARG A 2 8.45 49.68 -0.44
C ARG A 2 9.38 49.28 0.73
N SER A 3 9.69 47.98 0.80
CA SER A 3 11.03 47.35 0.64
C SER A 3 12.30 47.82 1.39
N LYS A 4 12.87 46.88 2.18
CA LYS A 4 14.22 46.22 2.06
C LYS A 4 15.57 46.95 2.34
N LEU A 5 16.41 46.24 3.15
CA LEU A 5 17.90 46.08 3.09
C LEU A 5 18.78 47.34 3.45
N VAL A 6 20.05 47.34 3.93
CA VAL A 6 21.11 46.29 4.13
C VAL A 6 22.35 46.77 4.99
N ILE A 7 23.07 45.83 5.67
CA ILE A 7 24.53 45.76 6.08
C ILE A 7 25.21 46.79 7.06
N PHE A 8 25.70 46.27 8.23
CA PHE A 8 27.12 46.05 8.71
C PHE A 8 28.26 47.10 8.42
N VAL A 9 29.40 47.28 9.15
CA VAL A 9 30.22 46.53 10.17
C VAL A 9 31.11 47.50 11.05
N LEU A 10 31.75 46.99 12.14
CA LEU A 10 33.01 47.44 12.84
C LEU A 10 33.03 48.80 13.59
N GLY A 11 33.76 49.01 14.72
CA GLY A 11 34.56 48.14 15.61
C GLY A 11 35.82 48.83 16.18
N VAL A 12 36.05 48.88 17.50
CA VAL A 12 37.29 49.40 18.17
C VAL A 12 37.65 48.56 19.42
N ALA A 13 38.94 48.46 19.75
CA ALA A 13 39.54 47.48 20.65
C ALA A 13 40.22 48.07 21.93
N VAL A 14 40.66 47.18 22.84
CA VAL A 14 41.69 47.44 23.87
C VAL A 14 42.70 46.27 23.87
N ILE A 15 43.98 46.52 24.20
CA ILE A 15 45.14 45.73 23.78
C ILE A 15 46.21 45.56 24.91
N LEU A 16 46.69 44.31 25.11
CA LEU A 16 48.02 43.86 25.62
C LEU A 16 48.45 44.21 27.09
N PRO A 17 49.52 43.59 27.69
CA PRO A 17 50.63 42.81 27.09
C PRO A 17 51.16 41.48 27.72
N LEU A 18 51.64 40.59 26.81
CA LEU A 18 52.93 39.82 26.75
C LEU A 18 53.49 38.91 27.89
N ALA A 19 53.50 37.57 27.65
CA ALA A 19 54.62 36.62 27.36
C ALA A 19 55.97 36.63 28.16
N PRO A 20 56.96 35.67 28.00
CA PRO A 20 57.07 34.46 27.12
C PRO A 20 57.76 33.16 27.72
N ALA A 21 57.88 32.10 26.88
CA ALA A 21 58.96 31.05 26.80
C ALA A 21 59.20 30.03 27.96
N ALA A 22 59.85 28.83 27.80
CA ALA A 22 60.09 27.91 26.65
C ALA A 22 60.74 26.55 27.09
N VAL A 23 60.37 25.43 26.42
CA VAL A 23 61.23 24.35 25.83
C VAL A 23 62.02 23.29 26.70
N ALA A 24 61.94 22.02 26.23
CA ALA A 24 62.99 20.95 26.14
C ALA A 24 62.81 19.55 26.80
N GLN A 25 62.60 18.54 25.92
CA GLN A 25 63.37 17.29 25.72
C GLN A 25 63.22 16.02 26.60
N ALA A 26 63.23 14.89 25.87
CA ALA A 26 63.49 13.51 26.29
C ALA A 26 64.66 12.94 25.45
N PRO A 27 65.22 11.75 25.75
CA PRO A 27 65.41 10.79 24.65
C PRO A 27 65.35 9.26 24.96
N PHE A 28 64.66 8.54 24.06
CA PHE A 28 65.01 7.28 23.34
C PHE A 28 65.93 6.16 23.88
N ALA A 29 65.51 4.91 23.59
CA ALA A 29 66.24 3.98 22.70
C ALA A 29 65.34 2.84 22.13
N SER A 30 65.55 2.45 20.87
CA SER A 30 65.00 1.27 20.15
C SER A 30 66.08 0.68 19.21
N PRO A 31 65.95 -0.56 18.70
CA PRO A 31 65.74 -0.73 17.22
C PRO A 31 64.86 -1.96 16.83
N VAL A 32 63.88 -1.89 15.90
CA VAL A 32 63.88 -1.90 14.39
C VAL A 32 63.70 -3.30 13.74
N SER A 33 62.59 -3.53 13.01
CA SER A 33 62.57 -3.97 11.59
C SER A 33 61.14 -4.05 10.97
N THR A 34 61.06 -3.61 9.70
CA THR A 34 59.92 -3.15 8.85
C THR A 34 59.03 -4.23 8.14
N PRO A 35 57.95 -3.85 7.37
CA PRO A 35 56.72 -4.65 7.25
C PRO A 35 56.15 -4.94 5.81
N MET A 36 55.01 -5.64 5.77
CA MET A 36 53.89 -5.52 4.80
C MET A 36 52.57 -5.84 5.56
N GLY A 37 51.38 -5.29 5.33
CA GLY A 37 50.94 -4.21 4.44
C GLY A 37 49.39 -4.23 4.34
N ALA A 38 48.69 -3.37 5.08
CA ALA A 38 47.22 -3.28 5.07
C ALA A 38 46.76 -1.80 5.07
N PRO A 39 45.85 -1.37 4.18
CA PRO A 39 45.53 0.05 4.01
C PRO A 39 44.55 0.55 5.07
N SER A 40 44.90 1.65 5.73
CA SER A 40 43.94 2.47 6.47
C SER A 40 43.18 3.38 5.51
N VAL A 41 41.86 3.49 5.71
CA VAL A 41 41.04 4.52 5.04
C VAL A 41 40.63 5.54 6.10
N ALA A 42 41.09 6.77 5.91
CA ALA A 42 40.75 7.91 6.78
C ALA A 42 39.26 8.29 6.66
N PRO A 43 38.66 8.96 7.67
CA PRO A 43 37.27 9.39 7.61
C PRO A 43 37.10 10.53 6.60
N SER A 44 36.70 10.19 5.37
CA SER A 44 36.29 11.19 4.37
C SER A 44 35.08 11.97 4.86
N ALA A 45 35.20 13.30 4.90
CA ALA A 45 34.11 14.20 5.26
C ALA A 45 32.90 13.95 4.35
N VAL A 46 31.77 13.51 4.95
CA VAL A 46 30.52 13.34 4.22
C VAL A 46 29.99 14.72 3.85
N SER A 47 30.27 15.13 2.61
CA SER A 47 29.65 16.28 1.97
C SER A 47 28.14 16.19 2.15
N ARG A 48 27.54 17.27 2.69
CA ARG A 48 26.11 17.40 2.96
C ARG A 48 25.34 17.65 1.66
N ALA A 49 25.50 16.74 0.69
CA ALA A 49 24.71 16.68 -0.52
C ALA A 49 23.30 16.23 -0.16
N ALA A 50 22.44 17.19 0.17
CA ALA A 50 21.00 16.97 0.12
C ALA A 50 20.68 16.43 -1.28
N THR A 51 20.16 15.20 -1.36
CA THR A 51 19.65 14.64 -2.61
C THR A 51 18.49 15.50 -3.08
N SER A 52 18.79 16.48 -3.94
CA SER A 52 17.77 17.18 -4.69
C SER A 52 16.94 16.13 -5.41
N ALA A 53 15.64 16.09 -5.14
CA ALA A 53 14.71 15.22 -5.86
C ALA A 53 15.00 15.32 -7.35
N SER A 54 15.19 14.16 -8.01
CA SER A 54 15.64 14.12 -9.40
C SER A 54 14.70 14.97 -10.26
N ARG A 55 15.27 15.97 -10.94
CA ARG A 55 14.51 16.87 -11.80
C ARG A 55 14.12 16.07 -13.04
N THR A 56 12.91 15.53 -13.08
CA THR A 56 12.36 14.91 -14.28
C THR A 56 12.30 15.96 -15.39
N ALA A 57 13.23 15.90 -16.33
CA ALA A 57 13.18 16.70 -17.55
C ALA A 57 11.94 16.33 -18.37
N ALA A 58 11.59 17.18 -19.34
CA ALA A 58 10.57 16.85 -20.33
C ALA A 58 10.90 15.50 -20.99
N ALA A 59 9.97 14.55 -20.96
CA ALA A 59 10.21 13.21 -21.48
C ALA A 59 9.99 13.22 -23.00
N THR A 60 10.84 12.53 -23.76
CA THR A 60 10.66 12.30 -25.21
C THR A 60 10.72 10.82 -25.50
N GLY A 61 9.76 10.28 -26.25
CA GLY A 61 9.78 8.88 -26.65
C GLY A 61 8.51 8.44 -27.37
N SER A 62 8.47 7.17 -27.79
CA SER A 62 7.25 6.54 -28.30
C SER A 62 6.19 6.41 -27.20
N PRO A 63 4.90 6.22 -27.55
CA PRO A 63 3.85 5.98 -26.56
C PRO A 63 4.16 4.81 -25.61
N ALA A 64 4.77 3.74 -26.13
CA ALA A 64 5.24 2.59 -25.33
C ALA A 64 6.28 3.00 -24.27
N ALA A 65 7.33 3.71 -24.69
CA ALA A 65 8.38 4.18 -23.80
C ALA A 65 7.84 5.15 -22.73
N ILE A 66 6.83 5.95 -23.08
CA ILE A 66 6.19 6.88 -22.14
C ILE A 66 5.29 6.11 -21.16
N LEU A 67 4.46 5.17 -21.63
CA LEU A 67 3.61 4.32 -20.77
C LEU A 67 4.44 3.53 -19.75
N ALA A 68 5.58 2.97 -20.16
CA ALA A 68 6.51 2.26 -19.26
C ALA A 68 7.03 3.14 -18.10
N THR A 69 6.88 4.46 -18.17
CA THR A 69 7.25 5.42 -17.11
C THR A 69 6.04 6.04 -16.38
N VAL A 70 4.82 5.55 -16.64
CA VAL A 70 3.59 5.90 -15.92
C VAL A 70 3.33 4.81 -14.86
N PRO A 71 3.16 5.15 -13.57
CA PRO A 71 2.90 4.13 -12.54
C PRO A 71 1.55 3.42 -12.73
N ALA A 72 1.51 2.11 -12.51
CA ALA A 72 0.28 1.33 -12.43
C ALA A 72 -0.17 1.23 -10.95
N VAL A 73 -1.14 2.03 -10.50
CA VAL A 73 -1.59 2.15 -9.09
C VAL A 73 -3.10 1.96 -8.95
N SER A 74 -3.52 1.21 -7.93
CA SER A 74 -4.93 1.01 -7.62
C SER A 74 -5.62 2.33 -7.19
N PRO A 75 -6.79 2.68 -7.74
CA PRO A 75 -7.36 4.02 -7.59
C PRO A 75 -7.94 4.30 -6.19
N LEU A 76 -7.43 5.31 -5.49
CA LEU A 76 -7.95 5.77 -4.20
C LEU A 76 -9.20 6.65 -4.39
N ARG A 77 -10.39 6.05 -4.37
CA ARG A 77 -11.66 6.77 -4.55
C ARG A 77 -12.25 7.38 -3.26
N VAL A 78 -11.74 6.98 -2.09
CA VAL A 78 -12.16 7.49 -0.78
C VAL A 78 -11.88 8.99 -0.70
N GLY A 79 -12.83 9.76 -0.16
CA GLY A 79 -12.70 11.21 -0.01
C GLY A 79 -13.10 12.06 -1.23
N TYR A 80 -13.29 11.46 -2.42
CA TYR A 80 -13.76 12.20 -3.59
C TYR A 80 -15.18 12.76 -3.40
N LYS A 81 -15.39 14.03 -3.78
CA LYS A 81 -16.72 14.65 -3.86
C LYS A 81 -16.91 15.31 -5.24
N PRO A 82 -18.09 15.19 -5.88
CA PRO A 82 -18.40 15.95 -7.10
C PRO A 82 -18.17 17.45 -6.90
N GLY A 83 -17.55 18.10 -7.90
CA GLY A 83 -17.22 19.54 -7.84
C GLY A 83 -15.82 19.89 -7.31
N MET A 84 -15.02 18.92 -6.85
CA MET A 84 -13.62 19.14 -6.43
C MET A 84 -12.68 19.65 -7.55
N PHE A 85 -13.07 19.47 -8.81
CA PHE A 85 -12.43 20.04 -9.99
C PHE A 85 -13.39 21.03 -10.65
N PRO A 86 -12.90 22.16 -11.21
CA PRO A 86 -13.77 23.08 -11.93
C PRO A 86 -14.51 22.39 -13.09
N SER A 87 -15.74 22.83 -13.32
CA SER A 87 -16.52 22.41 -14.48
C SER A 87 -16.26 23.32 -15.67
N LEU A 88 -15.82 22.75 -16.80
CA LEU A 88 -15.71 23.47 -18.08
C LEU A 88 -17.07 24.00 -18.58
N ALA A 89 -18.18 23.49 -18.07
CA ALA A 89 -19.53 23.98 -18.35
C ALA A 89 -19.98 25.13 -17.42
N SER A 90 -19.17 25.53 -16.44
CA SER A 90 -19.49 26.58 -15.47
C SER A 90 -19.87 27.90 -16.15
N LYS A 91 -20.92 28.53 -15.62
CA LYS A 91 -21.41 29.85 -16.06
C LYS A 91 -20.74 31.02 -15.33
N ALA A 92 -19.91 30.75 -14.33
CA ALA A 92 -19.10 31.77 -13.67
C ALA A 92 -18.18 32.47 -14.68
N LYS A 93 -18.02 33.80 -14.52
CA LYS A 93 -17.26 34.67 -15.43
C LYS A 93 -16.01 35.21 -14.74
N ASP A 94 -14.92 35.40 -15.48
CA ASP A 94 -13.77 36.19 -15.01
C ASP A 94 -14.09 37.70 -15.00
N LYS A 95 -13.13 38.51 -14.54
CA LYS A 95 -13.22 39.99 -14.52
C LYS A 95 -13.44 40.63 -15.92
N ARG A 96 -13.34 39.86 -17.01
CA ARG A 96 -13.57 40.31 -18.41
C ARG A 96 -14.86 39.73 -18.99
N GLY A 97 -15.69 39.07 -18.18
CA GLY A 97 -16.94 38.46 -18.59
C GLY A 97 -16.80 37.08 -19.26
N CYS A 98 -15.60 36.51 -19.33
CA CYS A 98 -15.37 35.21 -19.98
C CYS A 98 -15.72 34.04 -19.05
N THR A 99 -16.60 33.15 -19.50
CA THR A 99 -16.76 31.81 -18.88
C THR A 99 -15.51 30.97 -19.06
N LEU A 100 -15.30 29.97 -18.18
CA LEU A 100 -14.15 29.06 -18.28
C LEU A 100 -14.04 28.41 -19.66
N ARG A 101 -15.18 28.03 -20.25
CA ARG A 101 -15.26 27.57 -21.64
C ARG A 101 -14.67 28.56 -22.63
N ASN A 102 -15.05 29.84 -22.60
CA ASN A 102 -14.58 30.83 -23.57
C ASN A 102 -13.09 31.16 -23.34
N GLN A 103 -12.63 31.18 -22.09
CA GLN A 103 -11.18 31.30 -21.78
C GLN A 103 -10.38 30.17 -22.43
N MET A 104 -10.86 28.92 -22.30
CA MET A 104 -10.24 27.76 -22.93
C MET A 104 -10.33 27.81 -24.47
N LEU A 105 -11.44 28.23 -25.06
CA LEU A 105 -11.55 28.41 -26.51
C LEU A 105 -10.53 29.44 -27.06
N ILE A 106 -10.28 30.54 -26.34
CA ILE A 106 -9.22 31.49 -26.71
C ILE A 106 -7.83 30.84 -26.58
N LYS A 107 -7.57 30.12 -25.47
CA LYS A 107 -6.29 29.43 -25.22
C LYS A 107 -5.97 28.41 -26.33
N LEU A 108 -6.95 27.59 -26.72
CA LEU A 108 -6.79 26.42 -27.59
C LEU A 108 -6.89 26.71 -29.11
N ALA A 109 -7.30 27.92 -29.51
CA ALA A 109 -7.38 28.26 -30.91
C ALA A 109 -5.98 28.32 -31.56
N THR A 110 -5.81 27.63 -32.70
CA THR A 110 -4.58 27.65 -33.53
C THR A 110 -4.45 28.99 -34.26
N LYS A 111 -5.57 29.59 -34.66
CA LYS A 111 -5.67 31.02 -35.02
C LYS A 111 -6.62 31.69 -34.03
N LYS A 112 -6.16 32.69 -33.28
CA LYS A 112 -6.96 33.31 -32.22
C LYS A 112 -8.26 33.95 -32.76
N PRO A 113 -9.40 33.78 -32.08
CA PRO A 113 -10.64 34.48 -32.41
C PRO A 113 -10.55 35.96 -32.01
N ARG A 114 -11.39 36.80 -32.61
CA ARG A 114 -11.68 38.14 -32.07
C ARG A 114 -12.55 37.97 -30.82
N VAL A 115 -12.28 38.76 -29.78
CA VAL A 115 -13.01 38.75 -28.50
C VAL A 115 -13.77 40.06 -28.37
N GLY A 116 -15.09 40.02 -28.55
CA GLY A 116 -15.98 41.17 -28.36
C GLY A 116 -16.49 41.30 -26.92
N ALA A 117 -17.31 42.33 -26.68
CA ALA A 117 -17.97 42.59 -25.40
C ALA A 117 -18.66 41.33 -24.84
N GLY A 118 -18.60 41.16 -23.51
CA GLY A 118 -19.11 39.96 -22.83
C GLY A 118 -18.38 38.66 -23.21
N CYS A 119 -17.16 38.76 -23.75
CA CYS A 119 -16.35 37.63 -24.22
C CYS A 119 -17.00 36.81 -25.35
N LYS A 120 -17.70 37.50 -26.27
CA LYS A 120 -18.25 36.90 -27.51
C LYS A 120 -17.10 36.60 -28.49
N LEU A 121 -16.95 35.34 -28.88
CA LEU A 121 -15.87 34.90 -29.79
C LEU A 121 -16.35 34.90 -31.24
N THR A 122 -15.60 35.54 -32.14
CA THR A 122 -15.88 35.52 -33.60
C THR A 122 -14.62 35.20 -34.41
N GLY A 123 -14.79 34.43 -35.48
CA GLY A 123 -13.67 33.87 -36.25
C GLY A 123 -12.82 32.91 -35.41
N GLY A 124 -11.53 32.83 -35.74
CA GLY A 124 -10.58 31.88 -35.17
C GLY A 124 -10.54 30.54 -35.91
N ILE A 125 -9.59 29.68 -35.55
CA ILE A 125 -9.49 28.30 -36.03
C ILE A 125 -9.14 27.40 -34.84
N TRP A 126 -9.81 26.27 -34.73
CA TRP A 126 -9.51 25.20 -33.77
C TRP A 126 -9.21 23.91 -34.54
N SER A 127 -8.17 23.19 -34.12
CA SER A 127 -7.96 21.81 -34.53
C SER A 127 -8.78 20.90 -33.62
N LEU A 128 -9.41 19.90 -34.23
CA LEU A 128 -10.31 18.94 -33.61
C LEU A 128 -9.75 17.53 -33.81
N ASP A 129 -10.11 16.61 -32.91
CA ASP A 129 -9.75 15.19 -32.96
C ASP A 129 -8.23 15.02 -33.13
N PHE A 130 -7.49 15.62 -32.19
CA PHE A 130 -6.03 15.67 -32.07
C PHE A 130 -5.22 16.29 -33.22
N GLY A 131 -5.84 16.51 -34.38
CA GLY A 131 -5.23 17.00 -35.61
C GLY A 131 -6.11 16.74 -36.85
N ALA A 132 -6.94 15.69 -36.82
CA ALA A 132 -7.64 15.13 -37.97
C ALA A 132 -8.62 16.09 -38.68
N SER A 133 -9.13 17.12 -38.01
CA SER A 133 -9.92 18.16 -38.68
C SER A 133 -9.78 19.54 -38.05
N LYS A 134 -10.39 20.56 -38.69
CA LYS A 134 -10.35 21.96 -38.25
C LYS A 134 -11.74 22.60 -38.36
N THR A 135 -12.05 23.56 -37.49
CA THR A 135 -13.24 24.42 -37.62
C THR A 135 -12.95 25.87 -37.27
N SER A 136 -13.74 26.79 -37.83
CA SER A 136 -13.74 28.23 -37.53
C SER A 136 -14.94 28.68 -36.70
N GLN A 137 -15.80 27.75 -36.26
CA GLN A 137 -17.05 28.06 -35.55
C GLN A 137 -16.95 27.67 -34.06
N PRO A 138 -16.73 28.63 -33.12
CA PRO A 138 -16.54 28.31 -31.70
C PRO A 138 -17.72 27.58 -31.04
N ALA A 139 -18.94 27.71 -31.60
CA ALA A 139 -20.11 26.96 -31.16
C ALA A 139 -20.00 25.43 -31.40
N LYS A 140 -19.25 25.01 -32.43
CA LYS A 140 -19.04 23.58 -32.77
C LYS A 140 -17.98 22.89 -31.91
N VAL A 141 -17.16 23.66 -31.20
CA VAL A 141 -16.01 23.15 -30.45
C VAL A 141 -16.47 22.59 -29.10
N LYS A 142 -16.47 21.27 -28.92
CA LYS A 142 -16.70 20.66 -27.60
C LYS A 142 -15.37 20.54 -26.84
N LEU A 143 -15.41 20.85 -25.54
CA LEU A 143 -14.29 20.67 -24.62
C LEU A 143 -14.65 19.53 -23.65
N GLY A 144 -13.77 18.55 -23.52
CA GLY A 144 -13.90 17.44 -22.58
C GLY A 144 -12.63 17.30 -21.74
N LYS A 145 -12.68 16.50 -20.67
CA LYS A 145 -11.49 16.04 -19.95
C LYS A 145 -11.07 14.69 -20.52
N LEU A 146 -9.77 14.43 -20.64
CA LEU A 146 -9.26 13.14 -21.13
C LEU A 146 -9.62 11.99 -20.18
N MET A 147 -9.70 12.28 -18.88
CA MET A 147 -10.10 11.35 -17.83
C MET A 147 -11.19 11.97 -16.93
N PRO A 148 -12.17 11.19 -16.42
CA PRO A 148 -13.17 11.68 -15.47
C PRO A 148 -12.55 12.16 -14.15
N ASP A 149 -13.14 13.18 -13.51
CA ASP A 149 -12.58 13.79 -12.29
C ASP A 149 -12.40 12.80 -11.12
N VAL A 150 -13.32 11.85 -10.94
CA VAL A 150 -13.19 10.77 -9.93
C VAL A 150 -12.04 9.81 -10.26
N TYR A 151 -11.75 9.60 -11.55
CA TYR A 151 -10.63 8.76 -11.98
C TYR A 151 -9.31 9.50 -11.78
N VAL A 152 -9.22 10.75 -12.24
CA VAL A 152 -8.06 11.62 -12.03
C VAL A 152 -7.72 11.75 -10.54
N TYR A 153 -8.74 11.99 -9.70
CA TYR A 153 -8.60 11.97 -8.24
C TYR A 153 -7.97 10.68 -7.75
N GLY A 154 -8.57 9.52 -8.06
CA GLY A 154 -8.08 8.23 -7.59
C GLY A 154 -6.72 7.83 -8.14
N GLN A 155 -6.30 8.37 -9.28
CA GLN A 155 -5.00 8.13 -9.93
C GLN A 155 -3.90 9.12 -9.53
N GLY A 156 -4.01 9.75 -8.36
CA GLY A 156 -2.97 10.60 -7.78
C GLY A 156 -3.38 12.05 -7.51
N ALA A 157 -4.42 12.56 -8.17
CA ALA A 157 -4.88 13.94 -7.95
C ALA A 157 -5.64 14.17 -6.63
N TYR A 158 -5.80 13.11 -5.82
CA TYR A 158 -6.25 13.23 -4.44
C TYR A 158 -5.25 14.05 -3.59
N LEU A 159 -3.94 14.04 -3.91
CA LEU A 159 -2.91 14.88 -3.27
C LEU A 159 -3.00 16.37 -3.63
N TRP A 160 -3.72 16.72 -4.71
CA TRP A 160 -3.61 18.05 -5.29
C TRP A 160 -4.33 19.12 -4.47
N THR A 161 -3.81 20.34 -4.51
CA THR A 161 -4.54 21.51 -4.01
C THR A 161 -5.72 21.85 -4.94
N PRO A 162 -6.70 22.66 -4.49
CA PRO A 162 -7.73 23.21 -5.38
C PRO A 162 -7.14 23.99 -6.57
N GLN A 163 -6.01 24.69 -6.39
CA GLN A 163 -5.35 25.37 -7.51
C GLN A 163 -4.76 24.38 -8.52
N GLN A 164 -4.15 23.28 -8.07
CA GLN A 164 -3.60 22.24 -8.95
C GLN A 164 -4.71 21.50 -9.73
N ARG A 165 -5.84 21.17 -9.11
CA ARG A 165 -7.02 20.63 -9.81
C ARG A 165 -7.63 21.61 -10.84
N ALA A 166 -7.58 22.91 -10.55
CA ALA A 166 -7.98 23.94 -11.50
C ALA A 166 -6.97 24.09 -12.66
N ALA A 167 -5.67 24.01 -12.38
CA ALA A 167 -4.61 24.01 -13.38
C ALA A 167 -4.72 22.82 -14.35
N TYR A 168 -4.92 21.60 -13.83
CA TYR A 168 -5.20 20.41 -14.64
C TYR A 168 -6.41 20.62 -15.57
N THR A 169 -7.53 21.07 -15.00
CA THR A 169 -8.77 21.34 -15.75
C THR A 169 -8.58 22.38 -16.87
N THR A 170 -7.59 23.27 -16.74
CA THR A 170 -7.34 24.38 -17.68
C THR A 170 -6.10 24.21 -18.53
N THR A 171 -5.45 23.04 -18.48
CA THR A 171 -4.31 22.69 -19.33
C THR A 171 -4.78 21.80 -20.50
N ALA A 172 -3.89 21.41 -21.42
CA ALA A 172 -4.19 21.24 -22.84
C ALA A 172 -5.32 20.24 -23.20
N VAL A 173 -6.56 20.72 -23.29
CA VAL A 173 -7.69 20.02 -23.91
C VAL A 173 -7.67 20.28 -25.43
N LYS A 174 -7.12 19.38 -26.24
CA LYS A 174 -7.40 19.43 -27.70
C LYS A 174 -8.90 19.12 -27.91
N ALA A 175 -9.54 19.88 -28.80
CA ALA A 175 -10.99 19.87 -28.92
C ALA A 175 -11.53 18.65 -29.70
N ALA A 176 -12.80 18.32 -29.48
CA ALA A 176 -13.51 17.27 -30.21
C ALA A 176 -14.41 17.84 -31.32
N THR A 177 -14.66 17.05 -32.37
CA THR A 177 -15.48 17.45 -33.53
C THR A 177 -16.94 17.76 -33.25
N SER A 178 -17.53 18.54 -34.17
CA SER A 178 -18.91 18.31 -34.58
C SER A 178 -19.05 18.48 -36.10
N SER A 179 -19.43 17.41 -36.79
CA SER A 179 -20.00 17.47 -38.15
C SER A 179 -21.51 17.13 -38.09
N LYS A 180 -22.21 17.14 -39.23
CA LYS A 180 -23.66 16.87 -39.31
C LYS A 180 -24.01 15.37 -39.28
N THR A 181 -23.17 14.50 -38.72
CA THR A 181 -23.60 13.19 -38.20
C THR A 181 -24.26 13.44 -36.83
N ARG A 182 -25.51 13.03 -36.61
CA ARG A 182 -26.31 13.48 -35.44
C ARG A 182 -25.93 12.82 -34.10
N SER A 183 -24.69 12.99 -33.66
CA SER A 183 -24.26 12.78 -32.27
C SER A 183 -24.79 13.89 -31.35
N LYS A 184 -26.12 13.93 -31.18
CA LYS A 184 -26.73 14.64 -30.04
C LYS A 184 -26.13 14.04 -28.77
N ALA A 185 -25.63 14.93 -27.91
CA ALA A 185 -24.90 14.52 -26.72
C ALA A 185 -25.83 13.85 -25.71
N THR A 186 -25.39 12.71 -25.17
CA THR A 186 -25.84 12.26 -23.85
C THR A 186 -24.63 12.35 -22.92
N THR A 187 -24.81 13.08 -21.82
CA THR A 187 -23.85 13.25 -20.73
C THR A 187 -23.48 11.89 -20.11
N ILE A 188 -22.29 11.77 -19.51
CA ILE A 188 -22.01 10.62 -18.62
C ILE A 188 -22.88 10.75 -17.37
N SER A 189 -24.03 10.07 -17.42
CA SER A 189 -24.88 9.53 -16.34
C SER A 189 -25.80 8.50 -17.03
N PRO A 190 -26.32 7.50 -16.30
CA PRO A 190 -26.22 6.08 -16.66
C PRO A 190 -26.93 5.69 -17.97
N ILE A 191 -26.42 4.63 -18.62
CA ILE A 191 -27.11 3.65 -19.49
C ILE A 191 -28.14 4.21 -20.53
N ILE A 192 -27.86 4.02 -21.84
CA ILE A 192 -28.82 4.04 -23.00
C ILE A 192 -29.40 5.45 -23.36
N TRP A 193 -29.75 5.88 -24.60
CA TRP A 193 -29.73 5.35 -25.98
C TRP A 193 -29.46 6.51 -26.99
N VAL A 194 -28.98 6.26 -28.23
CA VAL A 194 -29.30 7.08 -29.44
C VAL A 194 -28.92 6.36 -30.77
N PRO A 195 -29.51 6.71 -31.94
CA PRO A 195 -29.72 5.77 -33.05
C PRO A 195 -29.04 6.11 -34.39
N ASN A 196 -29.20 5.21 -35.37
CA ASN A 196 -28.69 5.24 -36.76
C ASN A 196 -27.16 5.24 -36.90
N ILE A 197 -26.60 4.02 -36.92
CA ILE A 197 -25.37 3.72 -37.65
C ILE A 197 -25.80 3.12 -39.00
N SER A 198 -25.78 3.90 -40.07
CA SER A 198 -26.02 3.39 -41.43
C SER A 198 -24.71 2.87 -42.03
N ASN A 199 -24.79 1.73 -42.72
CA ASN A 199 -23.74 1.10 -43.56
C ASN A 199 -22.90 -0.04 -42.93
N PHE A 200 -23.47 -0.77 -41.97
CA PHE A 200 -23.57 -2.22 -42.21
C PHE A 200 -24.94 -2.46 -42.86
N GLN A 201 -25.03 -3.36 -43.84
CA GLN A 201 -26.27 -3.72 -44.54
C GLN A 201 -26.78 -5.11 -44.09
N PRO A 202 -27.47 -5.22 -42.93
CA PRO A 202 -28.48 -6.24 -42.79
C PRO A 202 -29.72 -5.81 -43.60
N VAL A 203 -30.36 -6.78 -44.26
CA VAL A 203 -31.40 -6.57 -45.31
C VAL A 203 -32.68 -5.85 -44.83
N SER A 204 -32.75 -5.45 -43.56
CA SER A 204 -33.79 -4.56 -43.05
C SER A 204 -33.36 -3.82 -41.78
N ARG A 205 -34.07 -2.73 -41.46
CA ARG A 205 -33.99 -2.00 -40.18
C ARG A 205 -34.15 -2.92 -38.96
N GLN A 206 -34.91 -4.01 -39.11
CA GLN A 206 -35.12 -5.01 -38.06
C GLN A 206 -33.86 -5.84 -37.81
N GLY A 207 -33.18 -6.30 -38.87
CA GLY A 207 -31.91 -7.03 -38.76
C GLY A 207 -30.80 -6.21 -38.11
N PHE A 208 -30.77 -4.88 -38.35
CA PHE A 208 -29.85 -3.98 -37.66
C PHE A 208 -30.09 -3.92 -36.14
N ILE A 209 -31.36 -3.86 -35.72
CA ILE A 209 -31.74 -3.86 -34.31
C ILE A 209 -31.33 -5.18 -33.64
N VAL A 210 -31.56 -6.32 -34.29
CA VAL A 210 -31.17 -7.63 -33.77
C VAL A 210 -29.65 -7.76 -33.64
N LEU A 211 -28.88 -7.39 -34.66
CA LEU A 211 -27.40 -7.46 -34.64
C LEU A 211 -26.78 -6.55 -33.57
N ASN A 212 -27.28 -5.33 -33.41
CA ASN A 212 -26.78 -4.40 -32.38
C ASN A 212 -27.17 -4.88 -30.96
N SER A 213 -28.34 -5.48 -30.79
CA SER A 213 -28.75 -6.10 -29.52
C SER A 213 -27.86 -7.30 -29.16
N LEU A 214 -27.53 -8.17 -30.13
CA LEU A 214 -26.58 -9.27 -29.96
C LEU A 214 -25.19 -8.75 -29.57
N LEU A 215 -24.63 -7.77 -30.30
CA LEU A 215 -23.33 -7.18 -29.96
C LEU A 215 -23.34 -6.53 -28.57
N ASN A 216 -24.42 -5.88 -28.14
CA ASN A 216 -24.51 -5.34 -26.78
C ASN A 216 -24.60 -6.43 -25.70
N LEU A 217 -25.23 -7.57 -26.01
CA LEU A 217 -25.28 -8.74 -25.14
C LEU A 217 -23.87 -9.37 -24.99
N LEU A 218 -23.14 -9.51 -26.10
CA LEU A 218 -21.77 -10.02 -26.15
C LEU A 218 -20.76 -9.08 -25.45
N ILE A 219 -20.89 -7.75 -25.60
CA ILE A 219 -20.11 -6.76 -24.83
C ILE A 219 -20.47 -6.81 -23.34
N SER A 220 -21.66 -7.28 -22.98
CA SER A 220 -22.07 -7.51 -21.58
C SER A 220 -21.75 -8.93 -21.08
N SER A 221 -21.07 -9.75 -21.89
CA SER A 221 -20.63 -11.09 -21.49
C SER A 221 -19.66 -11.02 -20.31
N PRO A 222 -19.70 -11.96 -19.35
CA PRO A 222 -18.63 -12.12 -18.36
C PRO A 222 -17.31 -12.62 -18.98
N ASP A 223 -17.35 -13.13 -20.22
CA ASP A 223 -16.18 -13.57 -20.99
C ASP A 223 -15.47 -12.38 -21.67
N PRO A 224 -14.23 -12.06 -21.30
CA PRO A 224 -13.50 -10.89 -21.82
C PRO A 224 -13.05 -11.03 -23.28
N GLU A 225 -12.89 -12.24 -23.82
CA GLU A 225 -12.53 -12.44 -25.23
C GLU A 225 -13.73 -12.13 -26.13
N VAL A 226 -14.91 -12.60 -25.72
CA VAL A 226 -16.20 -12.27 -26.36
C VAL A 226 -16.51 -10.78 -26.27
N GLN A 227 -16.20 -10.13 -25.14
CA GLN A 227 -16.29 -8.66 -25.02
C GLN A 227 -15.35 -7.94 -26.00
N LEU A 228 -14.09 -8.40 -26.10
CA LEU A 228 -13.07 -7.75 -26.91
C LEU A 228 -13.39 -7.81 -28.41
N GLU A 229 -13.78 -8.97 -28.93
CA GLU A 229 -14.17 -9.10 -30.34
C GLU A 229 -15.45 -8.30 -30.67
N ALA A 230 -16.44 -8.30 -29.77
CA ALA A 230 -17.64 -7.49 -29.96
C ALA A 230 -17.36 -5.97 -29.86
N LEU A 231 -16.35 -5.54 -29.09
CA LEU A 231 -15.88 -4.15 -29.05
C LEU A 231 -15.12 -3.76 -30.34
N LYS A 232 -14.24 -4.63 -30.85
CA LYS A 232 -13.53 -4.43 -32.13
C LYS A 232 -14.51 -4.25 -33.29
N LEU A 233 -15.48 -5.17 -33.44
CA LEU A 233 -16.51 -5.09 -34.49
C LEU A 233 -17.37 -3.82 -34.39
N LYS A 234 -17.61 -3.32 -33.18
CA LYS A 234 -18.50 -2.16 -32.96
C LYS A 234 -17.79 -0.81 -33.15
N TYR A 235 -16.46 -0.75 -32.98
CA TYR A 235 -15.70 0.49 -32.99
C TYR A 235 -14.34 0.37 -33.73
N PRO A 236 -14.33 0.26 -35.08
CA PRO A 236 -13.11 -0.13 -35.82
C PRO A 236 -11.97 0.90 -35.89
N LEU A 237 -12.18 2.15 -35.47
CA LEU A 237 -11.21 3.27 -35.56
C LEU A 237 -10.99 3.97 -34.20
N PHE A 238 -11.19 3.25 -33.09
CA PHE A 238 -11.45 3.84 -31.78
C PHE A 238 -10.24 3.86 -30.83
N PHE A 239 -9.16 3.14 -31.14
CA PHE A 239 -8.17 2.77 -30.13
C PHE A 239 -6.83 3.55 -30.15
N GLU A 240 -6.45 4.25 -31.22
CA GLU A 240 -5.07 4.77 -31.34
C GLU A 240 -4.87 6.17 -30.72
N SER A 241 -5.48 7.22 -31.30
CA SER A 241 -5.16 8.62 -30.91
C SER A 241 -5.57 9.01 -29.47
N TRP A 242 -6.63 8.43 -28.92
CA TRP A 242 -7.09 8.71 -27.56
C TRP A 242 -6.23 8.02 -26.50
N THR A 243 -5.73 6.81 -26.79
CA THR A 243 -4.80 6.07 -25.94
C THR A 243 -3.52 6.87 -25.74
N VAL A 244 -2.87 7.27 -26.85
CA VAL A 244 -1.65 8.10 -26.81
C VAL A 244 -1.90 9.40 -26.04
N ALA A 245 -2.98 10.13 -26.35
CA ALA A 245 -3.31 11.38 -25.64
C ALA A 245 -3.51 11.19 -24.12
N THR A 246 -4.09 10.07 -23.69
CA THR A 246 -4.33 9.77 -22.28
C THR A 246 -3.02 9.40 -21.56
N VAL A 247 -2.15 8.61 -22.19
CA VAL A 247 -0.79 8.28 -21.70
C VAL A 247 0.05 9.55 -21.54
N LEU A 248 0.10 10.40 -22.57
CA LEU A 248 0.83 11.67 -22.54
C LEU A 248 0.33 12.59 -21.40
N ASN A 249 -0.99 12.73 -21.25
CA ASN A 249 -1.59 13.57 -20.22
C ASN A 249 -1.39 13.00 -18.79
N ALA A 250 -1.38 11.67 -18.63
CA ALA A 250 -1.05 11.06 -17.35
C ALA A 250 0.40 11.33 -16.95
N LYS A 251 1.34 11.14 -17.88
CA LYS A 251 2.77 11.43 -17.67
C LYS A 251 3.01 12.90 -17.34
N ALA A 252 2.44 13.82 -18.12
CA ALA A 252 2.55 15.26 -17.94
C ALA A 252 2.16 15.75 -16.53
N TRP A 253 1.13 15.12 -15.95
CA TRP A 253 0.57 15.48 -14.64
C TRP A 253 1.04 14.60 -13.47
N GLY A 254 1.96 13.66 -13.71
CA GLY A 254 2.43 12.74 -12.66
C GLY A 254 1.34 11.82 -12.12
N LEU A 255 0.34 11.50 -12.96
CA LEU A 255 -0.77 10.59 -12.65
C LEU A 255 -0.37 9.13 -12.91
N SER A 256 -1.12 8.21 -12.30
CA SER A 256 -1.04 6.76 -12.51
C SER A 256 -2.19 6.21 -13.37
N PHE A 257 -2.19 4.91 -13.64
CA PHE A 257 -3.35 4.16 -14.14
C PHE A 257 -3.65 2.96 -13.25
N SER A 258 -4.91 2.51 -13.18
CA SER A 258 -5.18 1.23 -12.50
C SER A 258 -4.53 0.09 -13.29
N PRO A 259 -4.08 -1.01 -12.64
CA PRO A 259 -3.44 -2.12 -13.35
C PRO A 259 -4.24 -2.64 -14.55
N LYS A 260 -5.57 -2.71 -14.43
CA LYS A 260 -6.48 -3.08 -15.54
C LYS A 260 -6.48 -2.06 -16.70
N VAL A 261 -6.43 -0.75 -16.41
CA VAL A 261 -6.38 0.29 -17.47
C VAL A 261 -4.99 0.36 -18.09
N PHE A 262 -3.94 0.18 -17.30
CA PHE A 262 -2.56 0.08 -17.77
C PHE A 262 -2.39 -1.08 -18.78
N ALA A 263 -2.85 -2.29 -18.41
CA ALA A 263 -2.82 -3.46 -19.29
C ALA A 263 -3.62 -3.25 -20.59
N ASN A 264 -4.80 -2.63 -20.52
CA ASN A 264 -5.59 -2.32 -21.72
C ASN A 264 -4.85 -1.36 -22.69
N PHE A 265 -4.15 -0.36 -22.17
CA PHE A 265 -3.34 0.54 -23.00
C PHE A 265 -2.11 -0.17 -23.58
N GLN A 266 -1.50 -1.08 -22.84
CA GLN A 266 -0.38 -1.89 -23.31
C GLN A 266 -0.78 -2.77 -24.50
N LEU A 267 -1.86 -3.56 -24.38
CA LEU A 267 -2.40 -4.38 -25.47
C LEU A 267 -2.70 -3.54 -26.73
N THR A 268 -3.21 -2.31 -26.54
CA THR A 268 -3.49 -1.38 -27.63
C THR A 268 -2.21 -0.90 -28.33
N ILE A 269 -1.16 -0.61 -27.56
CA ILE A 269 0.15 -0.17 -28.07
C ILE A 269 0.88 -1.32 -28.77
N ASP A 270 0.77 -2.55 -28.26
CA ASP A 270 1.40 -3.73 -28.84
C ASP A 270 0.73 -4.15 -30.15
N GLU A 271 -0.61 -4.10 -30.24
CA GLU A 271 -1.35 -4.27 -31.51
C GLU A 271 -0.89 -3.23 -32.54
N CYS A 272 -0.76 -1.97 -32.12
CA CYS A 272 -0.28 -0.85 -32.94
C CYS A 272 1.16 -1.05 -33.47
N ALA A 273 2.00 -1.76 -32.72
CA ALA A 273 3.37 -2.07 -33.14
C ALA A 273 3.44 -3.24 -34.14
N ASN A 274 2.47 -4.15 -34.09
CA ASN A 274 2.46 -5.37 -34.90
C ASN A 274 1.63 -5.23 -36.21
N ASN A 275 0.60 -4.38 -36.22
CA ASN A 275 -0.26 -4.12 -37.38
C ASN A 275 -0.24 -2.64 -37.80
N PRO A 276 0.91 -2.09 -38.25
CA PRO A 276 1.00 -0.69 -38.66
C PRO A 276 0.18 -0.43 -39.95
N SER A 277 -1.01 0.16 -39.79
CA SER A 277 -1.78 0.69 -40.91
C SER A 277 -0.96 1.77 -41.65
N PRO A 278 -0.91 1.79 -42.99
CA PRO A 278 -0.17 2.81 -43.75
C PRO A 278 -0.60 4.27 -43.53
N SER A 279 -1.66 4.52 -42.75
CA SER A 279 -2.20 5.85 -42.47
C SER A 279 -1.90 6.40 -41.07
N GLU A 280 -1.38 5.61 -40.12
CA GLU A 280 -1.35 5.99 -38.69
C GLU A 280 0.05 6.01 -38.08
N ASP A 281 0.76 7.08 -38.42
CA ASP A 281 2.04 7.57 -37.85
C ASP A 281 2.03 7.74 -36.30
N ILE A 282 0.91 7.46 -35.61
CA ILE A 282 0.66 7.86 -34.22
C ILE A 282 1.31 6.93 -33.18
N CYS A 283 1.55 5.66 -33.53
CA CYS A 283 2.11 4.69 -32.60
C CYS A 283 3.65 4.56 -32.66
N SER A 284 4.27 4.92 -33.78
CA SER A 284 5.73 4.90 -33.97
C SER A 284 6.42 6.23 -33.67
N ASN A 285 5.69 7.35 -33.72
CA ASN A 285 6.27 8.68 -33.54
C ASN A 285 6.81 8.95 -32.12
N SER A 286 7.84 9.79 -32.05
CA SER A 286 8.38 10.31 -30.78
C SER A 286 7.61 11.54 -30.33
N TYR A 287 7.05 11.49 -29.12
CA TYR A 287 6.28 12.57 -28.51
C TYR A 287 7.10 13.28 -27.44
N ALA A 288 7.12 14.63 -27.49
CA ALA A 288 7.60 15.45 -26.39
C ALA A 288 6.49 15.65 -25.36
N VAL A 289 6.72 15.17 -24.13
CA VAL A 289 5.82 15.33 -22.98
C VAL A 289 6.27 16.54 -22.15
N PRO A 290 5.45 17.61 -22.06
CA PRO A 290 5.69 18.69 -21.11
C PRO A 290 5.62 18.18 -19.65
N ASN A 291 6.21 18.93 -18.72
CA ASN A 291 6.19 18.62 -17.29
C ASN A 291 5.31 19.63 -16.53
N GLU A 292 4.00 19.56 -16.77
CA GLU A 292 2.99 20.33 -16.06
C GLU A 292 3.04 20.09 -14.55
N ALA A 293 3.30 18.84 -14.11
CA ALA A 293 3.42 18.52 -12.69
C ALA A 293 4.47 19.41 -12.00
N GLN A 294 5.66 19.53 -12.59
CA GLN A 294 6.71 20.42 -12.09
C GLN A 294 6.30 21.89 -12.12
N GLN A 295 5.63 22.36 -13.19
CA GLN A 295 5.16 23.75 -13.30
C GLN A 295 4.21 24.14 -12.16
N PHE A 296 3.39 23.20 -11.68
CA PHE A 296 2.41 23.44 -10.60
C PHE A 296 2.84 22.89 -9.25
N ASN A 297 4.12 22.54 -9.08
CA ASN A 297 4.69 21.93 -7.87
C ASN A 297 3.87 20.73 -7.36
N VAL A 298 3.36 19.92 -8.29
CA VAL A 298 2.70 18.64 -7.99
C VAL A 298 3.78 17.65 -7.63
N VAL A 299 3.72 17.13 -6.41
CA VAL A 299 4.48 15.94 -6.03
C VAL A 299 3.87 14.77 -6.80
N ALA A 300 4.63 14.21 -7.74
CA ALA A 300 4.23 12.99 -8.44
C ALA A 300 3.98 11.88 -7.42
N VAL A 301 3.01 10.99 -7.70
CA VAL A 301 2.60 9.92 -6.78
C VAL A 301 3.84 9.18 -6.25
N PRO A 302 4.12 9.22 -4.93
CA PRO A 302 5.25 8.49 -4.36
C PRO A 302 5.10 7.00 -4.70
N GLN A 303 6.17 6.34 -5.16
CA GLN A 303 6.16 4.92 -5.55
C GLN A 303 6.15 3.98 -4.33
N ILE A 304 5.25 4.22 -3.38
CA ILE A 304 5.03 3.39 -2.19
C ILE A 304 3.65 2.76 -2.33
N ALA A 305 3.65 1.43 -2.46
CA ALA A 305 2.53 0.58 -2.89
C ALA A 305 2.18 0.66 -4.39
N SER A 306 3.06 0.10 -5.23
CA SER A 306 2.63 -0.70 -6.39
C SER A 306 3.72 -1.64 -6.88
N GLU A 307 3.35 -2.90 -7.11
CA GLU A 307 4.06 -3.74 -8.08
C GLU A 307 4.10 -2.97 -9.41
N VAL A 308 5.25 -2.94 -10.08
CA VAL A 308 5.27 -2.59 -11.50
C VAL A 308 4.47 -3.68 -12.21
N ALA A 309 3.25 -3.36 -12.62
CA ALA A 309 2.51 -4.19 -13.56
C ALA A 309 3.30 -4.17 -14.86
N ALA A 310 4.15 -5.18 -15.04
CA ALA A 310 4.80 -5.41 -16.32
C ALA A 310 3.72 -5.54 -17.42
N PRO A 311 4.02 -5.18 -18.68
CA PRO A 311 3.30 -5.80 -19.81
C PRO A 311 3.26 -7.30 -19.55
N GLU A 312 2.09 -7.94 -19.71
CA GLU A 312 1.74 -9.28 -19.18
C GLU A 312 2.97 -10.08 -18.74
N PRO A 313 3.10 -10.47 -17.44
CA PRO A 313 4.24 -11.25 -17.03
C PRO A 313 4.31 -12.54 -17.86
N ALA A 314 5.20 -12.52 -18.86
CA ALA A 314 5.81 -13.71 -19.40
C ALA A 314 6.14 -14.57 -18.19
N ILE A 315 5.62 -15.80 -18.21
CA ILE A 315 5.48 -16.74 -17.10
C ILE A 315 6.58 -16.50 -16.05
N LEU A 316 6.24 -16.44 -14.76
CA LEU A 316 7.23 -16.37 -13.67
C LEU A 316 8.03 -17.69 -13.55
N ASN A 317 8.70 -18.10 -14.62
CA ASN A 317 9.56 -19.27 -14.79
C ASN A 317 11.01 -18.97 -14.38
N SER A 318 11.36 -17.69 -14.27
CA SER A 318 12.65 -17.18 -13.81
C SER A 318 12.53 -16.66 -12.39
N TYR A 319 13.39 -17.15 -11.50
CA TYR A 319 13.59 -16.65 -10.14
C TYR A 319 14.67 -15.55 -10.16
N GLY A 320 14.54 -14.56 -9.29
CA GLY A 320 15.40 -13.36 -9.25
C GLY A 320 16.08 -13.14 -7.90
N PRO A 321 16.84 -12.04 -7.73
CA PRO A 321 17.36 -11.68 -6.42
C PRO A 321 16.21 -11.33 -5.45
N PRO A 322 16.37 -11.56 -4.14
CA PRO A 322 15.44 -11.09 -3.12
C PRO A 322 15.20 -9.58 -3.14
N THR A 323 13.96 -9.16 -2.88
CA THR A 323 13.57 -7.76 -2.69
C THR A 323 13.23 -7.41 -1.24
N THR A 324 13.26 -8.41 -0.34
CA THR A 324 12.94 -8.27 1.09
C THR A 324 14.00 -8.94 1.98
N PRO A 325 14.12 -8.53 3.25
CA PRO A 325 14.83 -9.30 4.27
C PRO A 325 14.21 -10.69 4.46
N ALA A 326 14.95 -11.61 5.09
CA ALA A 326 14.40 -12.91 5.45
C ALA A 326 13.27 -12.76 6.48
N VAL A 327 12.17 -13.47 6.26
CA VAL A 327 11.03 -13.45 7.18
C VAL A 327 11.43 -14.09 8.51
N GLY A 328 11.44 -13.26 9.56
CA GLY A 328 11.66 -13.69 10.94
C GLY A 328 10.37 -14.20 11.59
N ARG A 329 10.51 -14.90 12.73
CA ARG A 329 9.37 -15.40 13.52
C ARG A 329 8.41 -14.28 13.93
N ASP A 330 8.94 -13.09 14.17
CA ASP A 330 8.23 -11.86 14.53
C ASP A 330 7.10 -11.49 13.55
N LEU A 331 7.07 -12.02 12.33
CA LEU A 331 5.94 -11.87 11.42
C LEU A 331 4.65 -12.49 11.99
N PHE A 332 4.78 -13.66 12.63
CA PHE A 332 3.70 -14.46 13.19
C PHE A 332 3.38 -14.00 14.62
N GLY A 333 2.71 -12.85 14.68
CA GLY A 333 2.15 -12.31 15.90
C GLY A 333 0.81 -12.95 16.26
N ILE A 334 0.47 -12.94 17.54
CA ILE A 334 -0.84 -13.34 18.04
C ILE A 334 -1.33 -12.36 19.09
N HIS A 335 -2.64 -12.15 19.13
CA HIS A 335 -3.26 -11.43 20.22
C HIS A 335 -3.51 -12.37 21.40
N ALA A 336 -3.05 -11.98 22.59
CA ALA A 336 -3.30 -12.72 23.82
C ALA A 336 -4.66 -12.34 24.43
N PRO A 337 -5.44 -13.31 24.94
CA PRO A 337 -6.54 -13.10 25.87
C PRO A 337 -6.07 -13.12 27.34
N ALA A 338 -6.93 -12.66 28.24
CA ALA A 338 -6.71 -12.75 29.70
C ALA A 338 -6.77 -14.19 30.27
N ASP A 339 -7.43 -15.13 29.58
CA ASP A 339 -7.63 -16.51 30.05
C ASP A 339 -6.42 -17.44 29.86
N TRP A 340 -5.31 -16.93 29.31
CA TRP A 340 -3.99 -17.60 29.37
C TRP A 340 -3.46 -17.74 30.81
N VAL A 341 -3.91 -16.89 31.73
CA VAL A 341 -3.29 -16.70 33.06
C VAL A 341 -4.27 -16.73 34.23
N SER A 342 -5.56 -16.90 33.97
CA SER A 342 -6.59 -17.02 35.00
C SER A 342 -7.75 -17.91 34.54
N ASP A 343 -8.35 -18.64 35.49
CA ASP A 343 -9.71 -19.10 35.29
C ASP A 343 -10.66 -17.93 35.57
N VAL A 344 -11.03 -17.23 34.50
CA VAL A 344 -11.89 -16.04 34.52
C VAL A 344 -13.23 -16.30 35.23
N ALA A 345 -13.69 -17.55 35.30
CA ALA A 345 -14.93 -17.93 35.97
C ALA A 345 -14.80 -18.06 37.50
N SER A 346 -13.64 -18.43 38.05
CA SER A 346 -13.42 -18.58 39.49
C SER A 346 -12.68 -17.40 40.14
N GLY A 347 -12.07 -16.51 39.34
CA GLY A 347 -11.38 -15.32 39.85
C GLY A 347 -10.08 -15.60 40.60
N ILE A 348 -9.58 -16.84 40.55
CA ILE A 348 -8.32 -17.26 41.18
C ILE A 348 -7.23 -17.31 40.11
N GLU A 349 -6.18 -16.48 40.28
CA GLU A 349 -5.04 -16.43 39.37
C GLU A 349 -4.02 -17.56 39.65
N GLY A 350 -4.15 -18.66 38.91
CA GLY A 350 -3.26 -19.82 38.95
C GLY A 350 -1.91 -19.64 38.21
N PRO A 351 -1.11 -20.72 38.08
CA PRO A 351 0.03 -20.74 37.14
C PRO A 351 -0.46 -20.63 35.69
N THR A 352 0.46 -20.31 34.75
CA THR A 352 0.15 -20.42 33.31
C THR A 352 -0.24 -21.85 33.01
N ASP A 353 -1.44 -22.08 32.48
CA ASP A 353 -1.90 -23.39 32.04
C ASP A 353 -1.36 -23.66 30.62
N PRO A 354 -0.48 -24.65 30.41
CA PRO A 354 0.03 -24.95 29.07
C PRO A 354 -1.04 -25.35 28.06
N ALA A 355 -2.24 -25.75 28.52
CA ALA A 355 -3.38 -26.05 27.65
C ALA A 355 -4.11 -24.80 27.13
N THR A 356 -3.91 -23.62 27.72
CA THR A 356 -4.57 -22.37 27.27
C THR A 356 -3.72 -21.57 26.29
N ILE A 357 -2.40 -21.79 26.26
CA ILE A 357 -1.45 -21.03 25.42
C ILE A 357 -1.29 -21.63 24.01
N PRO A 358 -0.79 -20.86 23.01
CA PRO A 358 -0.57 -21.34 21.65
C PRO A 358 0.36 -22.55 21.55
N THR A 359 -0.11 -23.60 20.89
CA THR A 359 0.72 -24.76 20.50
C THR A 359 1.42 -24.55 19.15
N VAL A 360 1.02 -23.54 18.40
CA VAL A 360 1.62 -23.14 17.11
C VAL A 360 2.82 -22.19 17.34
N PRO A 361 3.79 -22.11 16.42
CA PRO A 361 4.91 -21.18 16.56
C PRO A 361 4.42 -19.72 16.54
N VAL A 362 4.71 -18.97 17.62
CA VAL A 362 4.39 -17.56 17.78
C VAL A 362 5.70 -16.79 17.98
N GLY A 363 5.93 -15.73 17.20
CA GLY A 363 7.09 -14.86 17.36
C GLY A 363 6.82 -13.56 18.10
N TYR A 364 5.55 -13.16 18.22
CA TYR A 364 5.15 -11.90 18.86
C TYR A 364 3.80 -12.05 19.56
N VAL A 365 3.67 -11.48 20.76
CA VAL A 365 2.42 -11.39 21.52
C VAL A 365 2.03 -9.92 21.67
N ARG A 366 0.77 -9.59 21.36
CA ARG A 366 0.17 -8.27 21.65
C ARG A 366 -0.72 -8.35 22.88
N LEU A 367 -0.57 -7.37 23.77
CA LEU A 367 -1.27 -7.27 25.05
C LEU A 367 -2.23 -6.06 25.06
N TRP A 368 -3.53 -6.33 24.97
CA TRP A 368 -4.60 -5.33 25.16
C TRP A 368 -5.75 -5.94 25.98
N ASP A 369 -6.42 -6.97 25.47
CA ASP A 369 -7.48 -7.73 26.16
C ASP A 369 -6.95 -8.80 27.12
N THR A 370 -5.90 -8.41 27.82
CA THR A 370 -5.15 -9.22 28.79
C THR A 370 -5.23 -8.68 30.21
N GLU A 371 -6.12 -7.69 30.43
CA GLU A 371 -6.27 -6.94 31.68
C GLU A 371 -4.95 -6.27 32.12
N THR A 372 -4.29 -5.64 31.15
CA THR A 372 -3.05 -4.86 31.31
C THR A 372 -3.18 -3.43 30.77
N LYS A 373 -4.40 -2.90 30.72
CA LYS A 373 -4.66 -1.49 30.35
C LYS A 373 -4.25 -0.59 31.52
N TRP A 374 -4.12 0.72 31.32
CA TRP A 374 -3.69 1.64 32.36
C TRP A 374 -4.56 1.53 33.63
N ARG A 375 -5.89 1.44 33.49
CA ARG A 375 -6.78 1.22 34.63
C ARG A 375 -6.58 -0.10 35.39
N ASP A 376 -6.07 -1.12 34.72
CA ASP A 376 -5.84 -2.45 35.32
C ASP A 376 -4.48 -2.44 36.06
N LEU A 377 -3.49 -1.76 35.47
CA LEU A 377 -2.14 -1.63 36.02
C LEU A 377 -2.03 -0.57 37.11
N GLU A 378 -2.82 0.51 37.09
CA GLU A 378 -2.80 1.59 38.07
C GLU A 378 -4.24 1.97 38.51
N PRO A 379 -4.95 1.07 39.20
CA PRO A 379 -6.35 1.29 39.60
C PRO A 379 -6.53 2.45 40.59
N THR A 380 -5.46 2.83 41.31
CA THR A 380 -5.41 4.02 42.17
C THR A 380 -4.06 4.74 41.99
N PRO A 381 -4.01 6.08 42.09
CA PRO A 381 -2.81 6.85 41.73
C PRO A 381 -1.55 6.37 42.46
N GLY A 382 -0.48 6.11 41.72
CA GLY A 382 0.82 5.67 42.23
C GLY A 382 0.85 4.24 42.81
N LYS A 383 -0.24 3.47 42.75
CA LYS A 383 -0.31 2.11 43.29
C LYS A 383 -0.55 1.11 42.16
N PHE A 384 0.54 0.52 41.69
CA PHE A 384 0.51 -0.38 40.54
C PHE A 384 0.24 -1.84 40.90
N VAL A 385 -0.56 -2.52 40.08
CA VAL A 385 -0.86 -3.95 40.14
C VAL A 385 -0.21 -4.64 38.94
N TRP A 386 0.86 -5.40 39.21
CA TRP A 386 1.75 -5.90 38.15
C TRP A 386 1.51 -7.36 37.73
N ARG A 387 0.70 -8.12 38.49
CA ARG A 387 0.65 -9.58 38.43
C ARG A 387 0.27 -10.13 37.05
N LYS A 388 -0.78 -9.56 36.42
CA LYS A 388 -1.24 -9.98 35.09
C LYS A 388 -0.24 -9.65 33.98
N LEU A 389 0.34 -8.44 33.96
CA LEU A 389 1.37 -8.07 32.98
C LEU A 389 2.63 -8.93 33.11
N GLN A 390 3.11 -9.16 34.34
CA GLN A 390 4.22 -10.08 34.57
C GLN A 390 3.90 -11.47 34.01
N LYS A 391 2.68 -11.98 34.26
CA LYS A 391 2.31 -13.34 33.85
C LYS A 391 2.16 -13.49 32.33
N GLN A 392 1.68 -12.46 31.64
CA GLN A 392 1.66 -12.41 30.19
C GLN A 392 3.08 -12.35 29.58
N ILE A 393 4.00 -11.61 30.22
CA ILE A 393 5.42 -11.59 29.83
C ILE A 393 6.06 -12.97 30.03
N GLU A 394 5.82 -13.65 31.16
CA GLU A 394 6.29 -15.02 31.39
C GLU A 394 5.76 -15.99 30.33
N THR A 395 4.48 -15.90 29.95
CA THR A 395 3.91 -16.73 28.88
C THR A 395 4.56 -16.44 27.53
N ALA A 396 4.84 -15.17 27.18
CA ALA A 396 5.58 -14.83 25.97
C ALA A 396 7.01 -15.38 25.98
N GLN A 397 7.68 -15.43 27.14
CA GLN A 397 9.00 -16.07 27.29
C GLN A 397 8.95 -17.58 27.04
N VAL A 398 7.92 -18.28 27.52
CA VAL A 398 7.69 -19.72 27.24
C VAL A 398 7.52 -19.97 25.74
N LEU A 399 6.83 -19.06 25.03
CA LEU A 399 6.67 -19.11 23.57
C LEU A 399 7.93 -18.70 22.79
N ASN A 400 8.97 -18.18 23.46
CA ASN A 400 10.12 -17.49 22.84
C ASN A 400 9.68 -16.35 21.89
N ALA A 401 8.64 -15.63 22.31
CA ALA A 401 7.97 -14.57 21.58
C ALA A 401 8.31 -13.19 22.18
N ARG A 402 8.33 -12.19 21.30
CA ARG A 402 8.44 -10.78 21.69
C ARG A 402 7.13 -10.27 22.29
N VAL A 403 7.19 -9.20 23.08
CA VAL A 403 6.00 -8.56 23.68
C VAL A 403 5.80 -7.16 23.09
N MET A 404 4.56 -6.88 22.67
CA MET A 404 4.02 -5.56 22.37
C MET A 404 2.94 -5.23 23.39
N LEU A 405 3.11 -4.17 24.18
CA LEU A 405 2.11 -3.69 25.12
C LEU A 405 1.34 -2.50 24.55
N VAL A 406 0.02 -2.56 24.56
CA VAL A 406 -0.83 -1.43 24.15
C VAL A 406 -1.05 -0.52 25.35
N LEU A 407 -0.59 0.73 25.24
CA LEU A 407 -0.71 1.76 26.26
C LEU A 407 -2.04 2.51 26.06
N GLY A 408 -2.98 2.38 27.00
CA GLY A 408 -4.25 3.14 26.95
C GLY A 408 -5.25 2.68 27.99
N GLY A 409 -6.50 3.12 27.86
CA GLY A 409 -7.59 2.74 28.78
C GLY A 409 -7.47 3.41 30.14
N THR A 410 -7.50 4.74 30.14
CA THR A 410 -7.38 5.65 31.30
C THR A 410 -8.19 5.16 32.52
N PRO A 411 -7.62 5.22 33.75
CA PRO A 411 -8.35 4.98 34.99
C PRO A 411 -9.31 6.13 35.32
N ALA A 412 -10.34 5.82 36.11
CA ALA A 412 -11.36 6.81 36.50
C ALA A 412 -10.77 8.05 37.17
N TRP A 413 -9.73 7.89 38.00
CA TRP A 413 -9.06 8.98 38.69
C TRP A 413 -8.27 9.93 37.78
N ALA A 414 -7.94 9.53 36.54
CA ALA A 414 -7.22 10.35 35.57
C ALA A 414 -8.11 10.86 34.41
N GLY A 415 -9.18 10.14 34.07
CA GLY A 415 -10.04 10.43 32.90
C GLY A 415 -11.41 11.04 33.21
N GLY A 416 -12.02 10.70 34.35
CA GLY A 416 -13.42 11.03 34.67
C GLY A 416 -14.32 9.81 34.87
N GLY A 417 -13.92 8.64 34.37
CA GLY A 417 -14.57 7.34 34.64
C GLY A 417 -15.22 6.68 33.42
N GLY A 418 -15.28 7.37 32.29
CA GLY A 418 -15.69 6.80 31.02
C GLY A 418 -14.64 5.84 30.45
N VAL A 419 -15.13 4.82 29.73
CA VAL A 419 -14.27 3.74 29.23
C VAL A 419 -13.30 4.19 28.12
N THR A 420 -13.59 5.33 27.48
CA THR A 420 -12.90 5.89 26.31
C THR A 420 -12.13 7.18 26.60
N ASP A 421 -12.12 7.62 27.87
CA ASP A 421 -11.67 8.94 28.28
C ASP A 421 -10.19 9.19 27.93
N ASN A 422 -9.91 10.32 27.30
CA ASN A 422 -8.58 10.90 27.27
C ASN A 422 -8.20 11.36 28.71
N PRO A 423 -6.96 11.15 29.19
CA PRO A 423 -6.55 11.66 30.50
C PRO A 423 -6.67 13.18 30.56
N THR A 424 -7.17 13.68 31.69
CA THR A 424 -7.35 15.12 31.95
C THR A 424 -6.03 15.85 32.17
N ASN A 425 -4.98 15.13 32.58
CA ASN A 425 -3.65 15.64 32.84
C ASN A 425 -2.57 14.77 32.17
N ILE A 426 -1.72 15.40 31.36
CA ILE A 426 -0.64 14.73 30.61
C ILE A 426 0.49 14.24 31.52
N ALA A 427 0.64 14.80 32.73
CA ALA A 427 1.67 14.37 33.67
C ALA A 427 1.38 12.95 34.22
N ASP A 428 0.11 12.62 34.45
CA ASP A 428 -0.30 11.30 34.95
C ASP A 428 -0.06 10.22 33.87
N TRP A 429 -0.37 10.54 32.61
CA TRP A 429 -0.01 9.69 31.46
C TRP A 429 1.51 9.45 31.36
N ARG A 430 2.32 10.50 31.54
CA ARG A 430 3.80 10.37 31.55
C ARG A 430 4.29 9.52 32.72
N SER A 431 3.68 9.64 33.89
CA SER A 431 3.98 8.82 35.06
C SER A 431 3.71 7.34 34.75
N TYR A 432 2.51 7.03 34.25
CA TYR A 432 2.14 5.69 33.80
C TYR A 432 3.12 5.09 32.79
N VAL A 433 3.39 5.78 31.68
CA VAL A 433 4.27 5.24 30.63
C VAL A 433 5.69 5.06 31.14
N ARG A 434 6.19 5.97 32.00
CA ARG A 434 7.49 5.84 32.65
C ARG A 434 7.56 4.61 33.54
N GLU A 435 6.62 4.44 34.47
CA GLU A 435 6.62 3.31 35.42
C GLU A 435 6.60 1.96 34.70
N VAL A 436 5.71 1.80 33.71
CA VAL A 436 5.64 0.57 32.91
C VAL A 436 6.93 0.33 32.13
N SER A 437 7.43 1.35 31.41
CA SER A 437 8.57 1.18 30.51
C SER A 437 9.92 1.08 31.21
N CYS A 438 10.10 1.72 32.37
CA CYS A 438 11.30 1.55 33.20
C CYS A 438 11.28 0.20 33.95
N LYS A 439 10.12 -0.27 34.41
CA LYS A 439 10.02 -1.53 35.14
C LYS A 439 10.21 -2.76 34.24
N TYR A 440 9.64 -2.77 33.04
CA TYR A 440 9.64 -3.92 32.13
C TYR A 440 10.46 -3.71 30.85
N GLY A 441 11.35 -2.71 30.83
CA GLY A 441 12.18 -2.33 29.68
C GLY A 441 12.71 -3.50 28.84
N PRO A 442 13.59 -4.36 29.36
CA PRO A 442 14.17 -5.46 28.59
C PRO A 442 13.17 -6.57 28.19
N SER A 443 11.96 -6.58 28.77
CA SER A 443 10.94 -7.60 28.50
C SER A 443 9.89 -7.19 27.47
N ILE A 444 9.71 -5.88 27.24
CA ILE A 444 8.74 -5.35 26.28
C ILE A 444 9.50 -4.69 25.13
N SER A 445 9.31 -5.23 23.91
CA SER A 445 10.08 -4.83 22.74
C SER A 445 9.38 -3.81 21.83
N ALA A 446 8.08 -3.58 22.06
CA ALA A 446 7.33 -2.48 21.46
C ALA A 446 6.21 -2.00 22.39
N TYR A 447 5.87 -0.72 22.27
CA TYR A 447 4.70 -0.12 22.89
C TYR A 447 3.82 0.49 21.80
N GLU A 448 2.55 0.11 21.75
CA GLU A 448 1.56 0.71 20.84
C GLU A 448 0.74 1.74 21.60
N VAL A 449 0.64 2.96 21.08
CA VAL A 449 -0.11 4.04 21.76
C VAL A 449 -1.59 3.92 21.42
N TRP A 450 -2.40 3.42 22.34
CA TRP A 450 -3.85 3.28 22.20
C TRP A 450 -4.34 2.23 21.19
N ASN A 451 -5.60 1.84 21.34
CA ASN A 451 -6.29 0.86 20.49
C ASN A 451 -7.37 1.55 19.64
N GLU A 452 -7.38 1.30 18.32
CA GLU A 452 -8.38 1.83 17.38
C GLU A 452 -8.83 3.28 17.66
N ALA A 453 -7.86 4.22 17.74
CA ALA A 453 -8.11 5.59 18.21
C ALA A 453 -9.10 6.38 17.33
N ASN A 454 -9.44 5.87 16.14
CA ASN A 454 -10.49 6.42 15.27
C ASN A 454 -11.92 5.95 15.60
N LEU A 455 -12.16 5.13 16.63
CA LEU A 455 -13.50 4.74 17.05
C LEU A 455 -13.89 5.34 18.40
N ASP A 456 -15.07 5.96 18.44
CA ASP A 456 -15.69 6.52 19.65
C ASP A 456 -15.90 5.48 20.76
N THR A 457 -15.90 4.18 20.44
CA THR A 457 -15.97 3.05 21.38
C THR A 457 -14.65 2.76 22.09
N PHE A 458 -13.52 3.31 21.61
CA PHE A 458 -12.20 3.16 22.24
C PHE A 458 -11.55 4.49 22.63
N TYR A 459 -11.89 5.61 22.00
CA TYR A 459 -11.30 6.92 22.30
C TYR A 459 -12.29 8.06 22.04
N SER A 460 -12.49 8.96 23.02
CA SER A 460 -13.37 10.13 22.91
C SER A 460 -12.63 11.46 22.72
N GLY A 461 -11.29 11.45 22.74
CA GLY A 461 -10.48 12.66 22.59
C GLY A 461 -10.22 13.06 21.13
N THR A 462 -9.55 14.20 20.94
CA THR A 462 -9.21 14.71 19.60
C THR A 462 -7.94 14.05 19.03
N PRO A 463 -7.73 14.10 17.69
CA PRO A 463 -6.47 13.71 17.06
C PRO A 463 -5.24 14.46 17.59
N ALA A 464 -5.41 15.73 18.01
CA ALA A 464 -4.32 16.52 18.59
C ALA A 464 -3.93 15.99 19.98
N GLN A 465 -4.90 15.71 20.85
CA GLN A 465 -4.65 15.09 22.14
C GLN A 465 -3.99 13.71 21.99
N MET A 466 -4.42 12.89 21.02
CA MET A 466 -3.79 11.59 20.76
C MET A 466 -2.33 11.75 20.31
N ALA A 467 -2.02 12.78 19.51
CA ALA A 467 -0.64 13.10 19.14
C ALA A 467 0.20 13.61 20.32
N ASP A 468 -0.41 14.29 21.31
CA ASP A 468 0.24 14.65 22.56
C ASP A 468 0.51 13.42 23.46
N LEU A 469 -0.44 12.49 23.56
CA LEU A 469 -0.22 11.19 24.23
C LEU A 469 0.93 10.41 23.55
N THR A 470 0.95 10.40 22.22
CA THR A 470 2.00 9.71 21.43
C THR A 470 3.37 10.32 21.67
N LEU A 471 3.50 11.65 21.62
CA LEU A 471 4.75 12.36 21.91
C LEU A 471 5.22 12.11 23.35
N ALA A 472 4.31 12.22 24.31
CA ALA A 472 4.63 11.97 25.72
C ALA A 472 5.10 10.52 25.94
N ALA A 473 4.43 9.54 25.34
CA ALA A 473 4.84 8.14 25.43
C ALA A 473 6.23 7.91 24.80
N PHE A 474 6.47 8.47 23.60
CA PHE A 474 7.77 8.39 22.92
C PHE A 474 8.89 8.93 23.79
N GLU A 475 8.73 10.11 24.38
CA GLU A 475 9.74 10.75 25.23
C GLU A 475 10.05 9.95 26.50
N GLU A 476 9.06 9.35 27.17
CA GLU A 476 9.33 8.54 28.38
C GLU A 476 9.93 7.17 28.03
N ILE A 477 9.43 6.50 27.00
CA ILE A 477 9.98 5.21 26.54
C ILE A 477 11.43 5.38 26.08
N ARG A 478 11.78 6.47 25.38
CA ARG A 478 13.16 6.74 24.95
C ARG A 478 14.14 6.92 26.13
N LYS A 479 13.66 7.33 27.31
CA LYS A 479 14.47 7.44 28.54
C LYS A 479 14.60 6.09 29.27
N CYS A 480 13.51 5.34 29.37
CA CYS A 480 13.44 4.09 30.14
C CYS A 480 13.89 2.85 29.37
N ASN A 481 13.57 2.78 28.07
CA ASN A 481 13.76 1.61 27.21
C ASN A 481 14.09 2.06 25.77
N PRO A 482 15.31 2.56 25.52
CA PRO A 482 15.71 3.06 24.20
C PRO A 482 15.78 1.98 23.11
N SER A 483 15.71 0.69 23.48
CA SER A 483 15.66 -0.43 22.54
C SER A 483 14.27 -0.78 22.01
N ALA A 484 13.19 -0.38 22.68
CA ALA A 484 11.83 -0.67 22.22
C ALA A 484 11.42 0.22 21.04
N LEU A 485 10.50 -0.31 20.22
CA LEU A 485 9.77 0.47 19.22
C LEU A 485 8.60 1.19 19.87
N VAL A 486 8.39 2.46 19.52
CA VAL A 486 7.17 3.20 19.84
C VAL A 486 6.31 3.21 18.58
N VAL A 487 5.19 2.49 18.63
CA VAL A 487 4.22 2.43 17.54
C VAL A 487 3.21 3.54 17.73
N ALA A 488 3.03 4.35 16.69
CA ALA A 488 2.00 5.40 16.64
C ALA A 488 0.60 4.82 16.83
N ALA A 489 -0.36 5.69 17.11
CA ALA A 489 -1.68 5.25 17.50
C ALA A 489 -2.41 4.47 16.41
N ASN A 490 -2.96 3.34 16.85
CA ASN A 490 -3.60 2.36 16.00
C ASN A 490 -4.86 2.93 15.33
N THR A 491 -5.14 2.46 14.12
CA THR A 491 -6.37 2.77 13.41
C THR A 491 -6.99 1.53 12.76
N THR A 492 -8.32 1.42 12.78
CA THR A 492 -9.06 0.36 12.09
C THR A 492 -9.47 0.80 10.69
N SER A 493 -9.06 0.03 9.67
CA SER A 493 -9.19 0.46 8.27
C SER A 493 -10.58 0.21 7.67
N ARG A 494 -11.34 -0.78 8.15
CA ARG A 494 -12.71 -1.07 7.68
C ARG A 494 -13.70 0.05 7.95
N ALA A 495 -13.53 0.80 9.04
CA ALA A 495 -14.40 1.91 9.42
C ALA A 495 -14.08 3.17 8.56
N THR A 496 -14.22 3.05 7.24
CA THR A 496 -13.71 4.01 6.23
C THR A 496 -14.09 5.48 6.49
N GLY A 497 -15.26 5.73 7.08
CA GLY A 497 -15.70 7.06 7.48
C GLY A 497 -14.86 7.66 8.60
N SER A 498 -14.66 6.93 9.71
CA SER A 498 -13.88 7.41 10.85
C SER A 498 -12.38 7.30 10.64
N PHE A 499 -11.91 6.26 9.94
CA PHE A 499 -10.56 6.17 9.40
C PHE A 499 -10.22 7.41 8.56
N GLY A 500 -11.09 7.76 7.60
CA GLY A 500 -10.88 8.88 6.67
C GLY A 500 -11.00 10.28 7.28
N THR A 501 -11.47 10.42 8.52
CA THR A 501 -11.56 11.70 9.23
C THR A 501 -10.52 11.83 10.34
N PHE A 502 -10.37 10.80 11.19
CA PHE A 502 -9.46 10.83 12.33
C PHE A 502 -7.99 10.63 11.91
N PHE A 503 -7.69 9.57 11.15
CA PHE A 503 -6.30 9.18 10.90
C PHE A 503 -5.49 10.23 10.11
N PRO A 504 -6.00 10.89 9.05
CA PRO A 504 -5.28 11.95 8.37
C PRO A 504 -5.04 13.17 9.28
N ALA A 505 -5.99 13.50 10.15
CA ALA A 505 -5.83 14.58 11.12
C ALA A 505 -4.77 14.24 12.17
N TYR A 506 -4.77 13.01 12.68
CA TYR A 506 -3.77 12.49 13.61
C TYR A 506 -2.36 12.51 13.00
N LEU A 507 -2.19 12.02 11.76
CA LEU A 507 -0.91 12.08 11.05
C LEU A 507 -0.43 13.53 10.82
N ALA A 508 -1.35 14.47 10.54
CA ALA A 508 -1.00 15.89 10.45
C ALA A 508 -0.54 16.48 11.80
N GLU A 509 -1.09 16.01 12.92
CA GLU A 509 -0.67 16.39 14.28
C GLU A 509 0.67 15.75 14.69
N LEU A 510 0.93 14.50 14.32
CA LEU A 510 2.25 13.87 14.49
C LEU A 510 3.33 14.61 13.67
N LYS A 511 3.00 15.04 12.45
CA LYS A 511 3.92 15.82 11.60
C LYS A 511 4.36 17.13 12.25
N LYS A 512 3.44 17.83 12.93
CA LYS A 512 3.76 19.04 13.72
C LYS A 512 4.71 18.75 14.90
N ARG A 513 4.66 17.52 15.42
CA ARG A 513 5.49 17.02 16.54
C ARG A 513 6.73 16.26 16.05
N ASN A 514 7.11 16.41 14.78
CA ASN A 514 8.26 15.76 14.14
C ASN A 514 8.26 14.22 14.21
N TRP A 515 7.08 13.60 14.05
CA TRP A 515 6.90 12.15 13.95
C TRP A 515 7.50 11.36 15.13
N PRO A 516 6.95 11.49 16.35
CA PRO A 516 7.45 10.80 17.54
C PRO A 516 6.99 9.33 17.59
N ALA A 517 7.36 8.54 16.58
CA ALA A 517 7.08 7.11 16.48
C ALA A 517 8.08 6.43 15.54
N ASP A 518 8.44 5.19 15.84
CA ASP A 518 9.35 4.38 15.02
C ASP A 518 8.60 3.48 14.03
N ALA A 519 7.30 3.26 14.28
CA ALA A 519 6.43 2.41 13.46
C ALA A 519 4.98 2.91 13.48
N TYR A 520 4.17 2.40 12.56
CA TYR A 520 2.73 2.67 12.47
C TYR A 520 1.95 1.35 12.44
N SER A 521 0.74 1.34 12.99
CA SER A 521 -0.10 0.15 12.98
C SER A 521 -1.51 0.39 12.42
N VAL A 522 -2.12 -0.71 11.97
CA VAL A 522 -3.48 -0.78 11.48
C VAL A 522 -4.14 -2.05 12.00
N HIS A 523 -5.47 -2.03 12.14
CA HIS A 523 -6.27 -3.26 12.13
C HIS A 523 -6.89 -3.42 10.75
N SER A 524 -6.54 -4.52 10.08
CA SER A 524 -6.87 -4.76 8.67
C SER A 524 -8.11 -5.65 8.44
N TYR A 525 -8.92 -5.85 9.49
CA TYR A 525 -10.21 -6.55 9.40
C TYR A 525 -10.99 -6.14 8.13
N PRO A 526 -11.49 -7.11 7.34
CA PRO A 526 -12.44 -6.82 6.27
C PRO A 526 -13.86 -6.58 6.82
N THR A 527 -14.82 -6.40 5.92
CA THR A 527 -16.24 -6.64 6.22
C THR A 527 -16.47 -8.09 6.67
N ALA A 528 -17.57 -8.38 7.36
CA ALA A 528 -17.84 -9.73 7.85
C ALA A 528 -18.04 -10.73 6.70
N SER A 529 -18.64 -10.28 5.60
CA SER A 529 -18.77 -11.01 4.34
C SER A 529 -17.51 -10.99 3.44
N GLY A 530 -16.47 -10.24 3.82
CA GLY A 530 -15.28 -9.98 3.00
C GLY A 530 -14.19 -11.05 3.11
N GLY A 531 -13.55 -11.34 1.97
CA GLY A 531 -12.36 -12.19 1.89
C GLY A 531 -11.04 -11.41 2.02
N ALA A 532 -9.94 -12.04 1.64
CA ALA A 532 -8.62 -11.43 1.76
C ALA A 532 -8.43 -10.24 0.79
N ASP A 533 -9.16 -10.20 -0.33
CA ASP A 533 -9.12 -9.08 -1.26
C ASP A 533 -9.77 -7.81 -0.67
N ASP A 534 -10.62 -7.94 0.35
CA ASP A 534 -11.16 -6.80 1.10
C ASP A 534 -10.16 -6.27 2.14
N ARG A 535 -9.51 -7.16 2.90
CA ARG A 535 -8.37 -6.82 3.77
C ARG A 535 -7.28 -6.05 3.01
N ILE A 536 -6.92 -6.51 1.80
CA ILE A 536 -5.93 -5.84 0.95
C ILE A 536 -6.34 -4.39 0.60
N ARG A 537 -7.64 -4.09 0.46
CA ARG A 537 -8.12 -2.71 0.26
C ARG A 537 -7.89 -1.85 1.49
N GLY A 538 -8.13 -2.38 2.70
CA GLY A 538 -7.85 -1.69 3.97
C GLY A 538 -6.36 -1.38 4.14
N ILE A 539 -5.49 -2.38 3.90
CA ILE A 539 -4.03 -2.23 3.87
C ILE A 539 -3.59 -1.14 2.87
N GLY A 540 -4.15 -1.16 1.65
CA GLY A 540 -3.85 -0.17 0.62
C GLY A 540 -4.23 1.26 1.04
N GLN A 541 -5.39 1.43 1.68
CA GLN A 541 -5.82 2.74 2.21
C GLN A 541 -4.89 3.25 3.32
N PHE A 542 -4.48 2.38 4.24
CA PHE A 542 -3.55 2.70 5.32
C PHE A 542 -2.16 3.10 4.80
N ARG A 543 -1.54 2.25 3.96
CA ARG A 543 -0.22 2.53 3.37
C ARG A 543 -0.23 3.78 2.51
N ALA A 544 -1.32 4.02 1.76
CA ALA A 544 -1.52 5.28 1.06
C ALA A 544 -1.52 6.44 2.06
N MET A 545 -2.38 6.44 3.09
CA MET A 545 -2.54 7.58 4.00
C MET A 545 -1.24 8.02 4.70
N LEU A 546 -0.38 7.06 5.08
CA LEU A 546 0.97 7.33 5.58
C LEU A 546 1.81 8.09 4.53
N ALA A 547 1.87 7.58 3.30
CA ALA A 547 2.59 8.22 2.20
C ALA A 547 2.07 9.64 1.91
N LEU A 548 0.75 9.86 1.96
CA LEU A 548 0.14 11.15 1.63
C LEU A 548 0.48 12.23 2.65
N SER A 549 0.52 11.82 3.92
CA SER A 549 0.85 12.69 5.05
C SER A 549 2.33 13.05 5.07
N GLY A 550 3.17 12.30 4.34
CA GLY A 550 4.62 12.40 4.39
C GLY A 550 5.18 11.81 5.68
N ALA A 551 4.59 10.72 6.16
CA ALA A 551 5.14 9.92 7.25
C ALA A 551 6.50 9.33 6.82
N PRO A 552 7.50 9.27 7.72
CA PRO A 552 8.73 8.54 7.48
C PRO A 552 8.47 7.10 7.02
N PHE A 553 9.27 6.61 6.08
CA PHE A 553 9.20 5.21 5.67
C PHE A 553 9.83 4.33 6.74
N THR A 554 8.99 3.72 7.57
CA THR A 554 9.40 2.81 8.66
C THR A 554 8.58 1.51 8.61
N THR A 555 8.84 0.62 9.57
CA THR A 555 8.09 -0.62 9.73
C THR A 555 6.60 -0.32 9.99
N VAL A 556 5.73 -1.12 9.37
CA VAL A 556 4.30 -1.13 9.68
C VAL A 556 3.88 -2.46 10.28
N PHE A 557 2.88 -2.41 11.16
CA PHE A 557 2.30 -3.55 11.85
C PHE A 557 0.81 -3.67 11.54
N ASP A 558 0.32 -4.91 11.46
CA ASP A 558 -1.11 -5.23 11.38
C ASP A 558 -1.48 -5.83 12.74
N THR A 559 -1.86 -4.99 13.69
CA THR A 559 -1.90 -5.35 15.13
C THR A 559 -3.17 -6.08 15.56
N GLU A 560 -4.18 -6.16 14.70
CA GLU A 560 -5.27 -7.14 14.80
C GLU A 560 -5.82 -7.47 13.41
N VAL A 561 -6.01 -8.77 13.16
CA VAL A 561 -6.77 -9.27 12.00
C VAL A 561 -7.47 -10.60 12.31
N ASN A 562 -8.72 -10.70 11.85
CA ASN A 562 -9.50 -11.93 11.66
C ASN A 562 -10.55 -11.64 10.57
N TYR A 563 -11.39 -12.62 10.25
CA TYR A 563 -12.44 -12.58 9.23
C TYR A 563 -13.80 -12.90 9.87
N GLY A 564 -14.89 -12.55 9.19
CA GLY A 564 -16.25 -12.84 9.68
C GLY A 564 -16.68 -12.07 10.94
N LEU A 565 -15.86 -11.16 11.47
CA LEU A 565 -16.16 -10.37 12.65
C LEU A 565 -17.28 -9.34 12.37
N ALA A 566 -18.33 -9.36 13.19
CA ALA A 566 -19.43 -8.40 13.11
C ALA A 566 -18.98 -6.94 13.15
N GLY A 567 -19.83 -6.05 12.63
CA GLY A 567 -19.63 -4.60 12.66
C GLY A 567 -20.14 -3.90 11.39
N LEU A 568 -20.21 -2.57 11.44
CA LEU A 568 -20.58 -1.71 10.30
C LEU A 568 -21.96 -2.02 9.66
N GLY A 569 -22.86 -2.68 10.39
CA GLY A 569 -24.17 -3.13 9.91
C GLY A 569 -24.22 -4.58 9.43
N GLU A 570 -23.09 -5.29 9.42
CA GLU A 570 -23.03 -6.73 9.11
C GLU A 570 -23.02 -7.59 10.38
N GLY A 571 -23.76 -8.71 10.33
CA GLY A 571 -23.70 -9.76 11.34
C GLY A 571 -22.43 -10.61 11.21
N LYS A 572 -22.09 -11.33 12.29
CA LYS A 572 -20.95 -12.25 12.33
C LYS A 572 -21.15 -13.42 11.35
N VAL A 573 -20.09 -13.84 10.68
CA VAL A 573 -20.06 -14.96 9.71
C VAL A 573 -19.07 -16.01 10.21
N ASP A 574 -19.52 -17.24 10.44
CA ASP A 574 -18.64 -18.38 10.72
C ASP A 574 -17.88 -18.84 9.47
N ILE A 575 -16.58 -19.07 9.61
CA ILE A 575 -15.67 -19.44 8.53
C ILE A 575 -14.77 -20.57 9.05
N THR A 576 -14.87 -21.75 8.43
CA THR A 576 -14.21 -22.99 8.86
C THR A 576 -13.58 -23.75 7.69
N GLY A 577 -12.73 -24.73 8.00
CA GLY A 577 -12.15 -25.65 7.01
C GLY A 577 -11.29 -24.93 5.96
N ASP A 578 -11.35 -25.38 4.70
CA ASP A 578 -10.51 -24.83 3.62
C ASP A 578 -10.62 -23.30 3.46
N LYS A 579 -11.79 -22.70 3.76
CA LYS A 579 -11.96 -21.24 3.73
C LYS A 579 -11.14 -20.55 4.83
N ALA A 580 -11.18 -21.08 6.04
CA ALA A 580 -10.41 -20.58 7.17
C ALA A 580 -8.91 -20.78 6.94
N MET A 581 -8.51 -21.97 6.49
CA MET A 581 -7.12 -22.29 6.14
C MET A 581 -6.56 -21.32 5.09
N ALA A 582 -7.32 -21.06 4.01
CA ALA A 582 -6.91 -20.14 2.95
C ALA A 582 -6.72 -18.71 3.46
N LEU A 583 -7.67 -18.17 4.24
CA LEU A 583 -7.61 -16.80 4.75
C LEU A 583 -6.50 -16.60 5.79
N LEU A 584 -6.31 -17.57 6.69
CA LEU A 584 -5.21 -17.56 7.66
C LEU A 584 -3.85 -17.60 6.93
N SER A 585 -3.67 -18.49 5.96
CA SER A 585 -2.42 -18.56 5.20
C SER A 585 -2.16 -17.29 4.37
N ARG A 586 -3.17 -16.84 3.61
CA ARG A 586 -3.06 -15.62 2.79
C ARG A 586 -2.78 -14.39 3.63
N THR A 587 -3.29 -14.31 4.85
CA THR A 587 -3.02 -13.20 5.77
C THR A 587 -1.52 -12.94 5.91
N TYR A 588 -0.74 -13.98 6.25
CA TYR A 588 0.70 -13.90 6.43
C TYR A 588 1.48 -13.76 5.12
N ILE A 589 1.05 -14.44 4.05
CA ILE A 589 1.64 -14.28 2.72
C ILE A 589 1.50 -12.83 2.26
N ASP A 590 0.29 -12.27 2.32
CA ASP A 590 0.00 -10.88 1.96
C ASP A 590 0.74 -9.89 2.88
N SER A 591 0.95 -10.22 4.16
CA SER A 591 1.77 -9.39 5.05
C SER A 591 3.23 -9.29 4.59
N VAL A 592 3.83 -10.36 4.06
CA VAL A 592 5.15 -10.27 3.41
C VAL A 592 5.08 -9.44 2.13
N ARG A 593 4.07 -9.68 1.27
CA ARG A 593 3.88 -8.95 0.00
C ARG A 593 3.78 -7.44 0.19
N TYR A 594 3.07 -7.02 1.24
CA TYR A 594 2.83 -5.62 1.56
C TYR A 594 3.80 -5.07 2.62
N GLY A 595 4.89 -5.78 2.93
CA GLY A 595 6.00 -5.27 3.75
C GLY A 595 5.60 -4.89 5.17
N PHE A 596 4.87 -5.76 5.85
CA PHE A 596 4.61 -5.68 7.29
C PHE A 596 5.72 -6.36 8.08
N GLY A 597 6.12 -5.75 9.20
CA GLY A 597 7.11 -6.35 10.12
C GLY A 597 6.50 -7.48 10.96
N SER A 598 5.24 -7.30 11.36
CA SER A 598 4.46 -8.24 12.17
C SER A 598 2.97 -8.14 11.87
N THR A 599 2.28 -9.27 11.95
CA THR A 599 0.83 -9.37 11.82
C THR A 599 0.28 -10.23 12.95
N PHE A 600 -0.68 -9.69 13.67
CA PHE A 600 -1.20 -10.27 14.90
C PHE A 600 -2.61 -10.84 14.67
N TRP A 601 -2.70 -12.17 14.70
CA TRP A 601 -4.00 -12.84 14.57
C TRP A 601 -4.85 -12.60 15.83
N TYR A 602 -6.09 -12.14 15.65
CA TYR A 602 -7.02 -11.84 16.73
C TYR A 602 -8.13 -12.90 16.82
N ALA A 603 -8.05 -13.92 17.66
CA ALA A 603 -7.02 -14.21 18.68
C ALA A 603 -6.81 -15.73 18.81
N TRP A 604 -5.91 -16.15 19.70
CA TRP A 604 -5.93 -17.52 20.23
C TRP A 604 -6.85 -17.54 21.46
N THR A 605 -7.86 -18.41 21.49
CA THR A 605 -8.76 -18.55 22.65
C THR A 605 -8.78 -19.99 23.18
N LYS A 606 -9.03 -20.17 24.48
CA LYS A 606 -9.11 -21.49 25.12
C LYS A 606 -10.18 -22.39 24.48
N THR A 607 -11.32 -21.81 24.13
CA THR A 607 -12.42 -22.43 23.39
C THR A 607 -13.02 -21.44 22.40
N GLY A 608 -13.85 -21.93 21.47
CA GLY A 608 -14.54 -21.06 20.52
C GLY A 608 -15.51 -20.12 21.23
N ASN A 609 -15.32 -18.81 21.07
CA ASN A 609 -16.06 -17.77 21.83
C ASN A 609 -17.26 -17.17 21.08
N GLY A 610 -17.49 -17.58 19.82
CA GLY A 610 -18.56 -17.07 18.97
C GLY A 610 -18.36 -15.66 18.40
N VAL A 611 -17.32 -14.91 18.82
CA VAL A 611 -17.03 -13.54 18.37
C VAL A 611 -16.38 -13.53 16.99
N PHE A 612 -15.40 -14.40 16.77
CA PHE A 612 -14.63 -14.47 15.53
C PHE A 612 -15.29 -15.37 14.49
N GLY A 613 -15.10 -15.04 13.21
CA GLY A 613 -15.50 -15.93 12.13
C GLY A 613 -14.58 -17.13 11.99
N ILE A 614 -13.25 -16.90 12.06
CA ILE A 614 -12.26 -17.99 12.15
C ILE A 614 -11.83 -18.12 13.62
N GLN A 615 -12.03 -19.31 14.18
CA GLN A 615 -11.69 -19.64 15.56
C GLN A 615 -10.34 -20.35 15.61
N LEU A 616 -9.34 -19.77 16.29
CA LEU A 616 -8.03 -20.39 16.51
C LEU A 616 -7.92 -20.77 17.99
N THR A 617 -7.88 -22.06 18.28
CA THR A 617 -7.98 -22.65 19.62
C THR A 617 -7.10 -23.91 19.71
N PRO A 618 -6.85 -24.48 20.91
CA PRO A 618 -6.20 -25.78 21.04
C PRO A 618 -6.85 -26.91 20.22
N GLY A 619 -8.16 -26.83 19.94
CA GLY A 619 -8.91 -27.83 19.17
C GLY A 619 -9.10 -27.55 17.67
N SER A 620 -8.71 -26.38 17.16
CA SER A 620 -8.91 -25.99 15.74
C SER A 620 -7.81 -26.57 14.84
N THR A 621 -7.90 -27.85 14.52
CA THR A 621 -6.82 -28.61 13.85
C THR A 621 -6.48 -28.10 12.45
N ASP A 622 -7.49 -27.75 11.64
CA ASP A 622 -7.31 -27.23 10.27
C ASP A 622 -6.61 -25.87 10.29
N GLU A 623 -7.05 -24.95 11.16
CA GLU A 623 -6.49 -23.62 11.31
C GLU A 623 -5.05 -23.67 11.84
N GLN A 624 -4.76 -24.54 12.82
CA GLN A 624 -3.40 -24.79 13.29
C GLN A 624 -2.51 -25.40 12.20
N GLN A 625 -3.03 -26.32 11.39
CA GLN A 625 -2.31 -26.91 10.27
C GLN A 625 -1.96 -25.86 9.21
N ALA A 626 -2.91 -24.97 8.86
CA ALA A 626 -2.66 -23.85 7.97
C ALA A 626 -1.61 -22.88 8.52
N TRP A 627 -1.63 -22.59 9.83
CA TRP A 627 -0.61 -21.78 10.49
C TRP A 627 0.78 -22.40 10.35
N ARG A 628 0.94 -23.68 10.74
CA ARG A 628 2.23 -24.39 10.69
C ARG A 628 2.76 -24.49 9.26
N ALA A 629 1.93 -24.88 8.30
CA ALA A 629 2.33 -24.93 6.89
C ALA A 629 2.81 -23.55 6.39
N THR A 630 2.07 -22.48 6.71
CA THR A 630 2.44 -21.12 6.29
C THR A 630 3.73 -20.63 6.98
N TYR A 631 3.92 -20.96 8.26
CA TYR A 631 5.15 -20.69 9.01
C TYR A 631 6.36 -21.40 8.38
N ASP A 632 6.26 -22.71 8.13
CA ASP A 632 7.34 -23.52 7.54
C ASP A 632 7.67 -23.12 6.09
N TRP A 633 6.70 -22.57 5.37
CA TRP A 633 6.89 -22.01 4.04
C TRP A 633 7.60 -20.66 4.09
N LEU A 634 7.18 -19.74 4.96
CA LEU A 634 7.68 -18.35 4.95
C LEU A 634 8.97 -18.15 5.76
N ILE A 635 9.17 -18.84 6.89
CA ILE A 635 10.30 -18.54 7.79
C ILE A 635 11.66 -18.78 7.10
N GLY A 636 12.54 -17.79 7.22
CA GLY A 636 13.84 -17.73 6.56
C GLY A 636 13.79 -17.51 5.04
N ALA A 637 12.60 -17.52 4.44
CA ALA A 637 12.44 -17.18 3.04
C ALA A 637 12.46 -15.66 2.84
N GLN A 638 12.86 -15.25 1.65
CA GLN A 638 12.83 -13.87 1.19
C GLN A 638 11.95 -13.78 -0.04
N LEU A 639 11.02 -12.82 -0.07
CA LEU A 639 10.24 -12.52 -1.26
C LEU A 639 11.17 -11.97 -2.36
N GLN A 640 11.02 -12.47 -3.58
CA GLN A 640 11.68 -11.96 -4.77
C GLN A 640 10.72 -11.03 -5.53
N LYS A 641 9.59 -11.58 -5.98
CA LYS A 641 8.55 -10.85 -6.72
C LYS A 641 7.19 -11.54 -6.57
N CYS A 642 6.13 -10.76 -6.63
CA CYS A 642 4.79 -11.24 -6.89
C CYS A 642 4.28 -10.65 -8.21
N ALA A 643 3.34 -11.34 -8.84
CA ALA A 643 2.58 -10.82 -9.95
C ALA A 643 1.18 -11.43 -9.98
N SER A 644 0.28 -10.74 -10.68
CA SER A 644 -1.05 -11.27 -11.01
C SER A 644 -1.20 -11.44 -12.53
N PRO A 645 -0.60 -12.48 -13.14
CA PRO A 645 -0.50 -12.62 -14.60
C PRO A 645 -1.82 -12.96 -15.30
N LYS A 646 -2.86 -13.31 -14.55
CA LYS A 646 -4.25 -13.36 -15.02
C LYS A 646 -5.14 -12.70 -13.96
N THR A 647 -6.31 -12.21 -14.36
CA THR A 647 -7.35 -11.75 -13.42
C THR A 647 -7.56 -12.80 -12.33
N ASN A 648 -7.39 -12.40 -11.06
CA ASN A 648 -7.51 -13.22 -9.85
C ASN A 648 -6.45 -14.35 -9.65
N LEU A 649 -5.50 -14.55 -10.55
CA LEU A 649 -4.34 -15.43 -10.31
C LEU A 649 -3.26 -14.64 -9.58
N VAL A 650 -2.76 -15.14 -8.46
CA VAL A 650 -1.57 -14.59 -7.79
C VAL A 650 -0.45 -15.63 -7.79
N VAL A 651 0.76 -15.18 -8.15
CA VAL A 651 1.99 -15.98 -8.09
C VAL A 651 3.06 -15.17 -7.37
N CYS A 652 3.57 -15.69 -6.26
CA CYS A 652 4.62 -15.07 -5.45
C CYS A 652 5.84 -15.97 -5.33
N GLN A 653 6.99 -15.51 -5.80
CA GLN A 653 8.25 -16.24 -5.76
C GLN A 653 9.10 -15.84 -4.54
N PHE A 654 9.69 -16.86 -3.93
CA PHE A 654 10.55 -16.76 -2.77
C PHE A 654 11.83 -17.56 -2.98
N SER A 655 12.90 -17.16 -2.28
CA SER A 655 14.11 -17.96 -2.08
C SER A 655 14.43 -18.09 -0.60
N ARG A 656 14.88 -19.28 -0.19
CA ARG A 656 15.47 -19.55 1.13
C ARG A 656 16.83 -20.21 0.93
N GLY A 657 17.90 -19.40 0.87
CA GLY A 657 19.20 -19.87 0.43
C GLY A 657 19.14 -20.37 -1.01
N ALA A 658 19.45 -21.66 -1.24
CA ALA A 658 19.35 -22.30 -2.54
C ALA A 658 17.90 -22.72 -2.94
N ASP A 659 16.99 -22.79 -1.97
CA ASP A 659 15.62 -23.29 -2.17
C ASP A 659 14.71 -22.19 -2.74
N ASN A 660 14.48 -22.22 -4.05
CA ASN A 660 13.42 -21.43 -4.69
C ASN A 660 12.06 -22.10 -4.51
N PHE A 661 10.99 -21.31 -4.33
CA PHE A 661 9.61 -21.80 -4.41
C PHE A 661 8.63 -20.69 -4.78
N SER A 662 7.49 -21.09 -5.34
CA SER A 662 6.36 -20.19 -5.61
C SER A 662 5.18 -20.52 -4.69
N LEU A 663 4.48 -19.51 -4.19
CA LEU A 663 3.16 -19.64 -3.60
C LEU A 663 2.13 -19.15 -4.62
N VAL A 664 1.13 -19.97 -4.93
CA VAL A 664 0.11 -19.67 -5.96
C VAL A 664 -1.31 -19.91 -5.45
N TRP A 665 -2.25 -19.07 -5.86
CA TRP A 665 -3.70 -19.25 -5.65
C TRP A 665 -4.51 -18.51 -6.72
N TYR A 666 -5.80 -18.84 -6.84
CA TYR A 666 -6.71 -18.26 -7.81
C TYR A 666 -8.08 -17.91 -7.19
N GLY A 667 -8.53 -16.67 -7.37
CA GLY A 667 -9.78 -16.19 -6.77
C GLY A 667 -9.65 -15.83 -5.29
N ASP A 668 -10.77 -15.42 -4.70
CA ASP A 668 -10.87 -15.06 -3.28
C ASP A 668 -11.97 -15.86 -2.58
N VAL A 669 -11.90 -15.98 -1.25
CA VAL A 669 -12.83 -16.81 -0.46
C VAL A 669 -14.27 -16.26 -0.48
N SER A 670 -14.44 -14.93 -0.59
CA SER A 670 -15.76 -14.30 -0.76
C SER A 670 -16.27 -14.30 -2.21
N SER A 671 -15.43 -14.68 -3.18
CA SER A 671 -15.80 -14.86 -4.59
C SER A 671 -15.07 -16.06 -5.20
N PRO A 672 -15.37 -17.30 -4.76
CA PRO A 672 -14.60 -18.48 -5.14
C PRO A 672 -14.56 -18.68 -6.65
N ALA A 673 -13.36 -18.89 -7.18
CA ALA A 673 -13.13 -19.20 -8.58
C ALA A 673 -12.08 -20.30 -8.68
N ASN A 674 -12.07 -21.01 -9.81
CA ASN A 674 -11.13 -22.10 -10.08
C ASN A 674 -10.46 -21.87 -11.44
N LEU A 675 -9.18 -22.22 -11.56
CA LEU A 675 -8.41 -22.15 -12.79
C LEU A 675 -7.80 -23.52 -13.10
N ILE A 676 -8.33 -24.17 -14.14
CA ILE A 676 -7.70 -25.33 -14.76
C ILE A 676 -6.83 -24.81 -15.92
N SER A 677 -5.55 -25.18 -15.95
CA SER A 677 -4.61 -24.72 -16.99
C SER A 677 -4.25 -25.87 -17.95
N PRO A 678 -4.79 -25.90 -19.18
CA PRO A 678 -4.45 -26.94 -20.15
C PRO A 678 -2.98 -26.86 -20.62
N SER A 679 -2.31 -25.73 -20.43
CA SER A 679 -0.91 -25.49 -20.81
C SER A 679 0.13 -25.91 -19.75
N ARG A 680 -0.28 -26.63 -18.69
CA ARG A 680 0.59 -27.01 -17.54
C ARG A 680 1.35 -25.82 -16.94
N TYR A 681 0.72 -24.64 -16.93
CA TYR A 681 1.33 -23.37 -16.57
C TYR A 681 2.10 -23.42 -15.23
N PHE A 682 1.53 -24.12 -14.25
CA PHE A 682 2.13 -24.29 -12.92
C PHE A 682 3.30 -25.29 -12.88
N GLY A 683 3.32 -26.30 -13.76
CA GLY A 683 4.44 -27.24 -13.87
C GLY A 683 5.75 -26.58 -14.34
N ASN A 684 5.66 -25.45 -15.05
CA ASN A 684 6.83 -24.63 -15.41
C ASN A 684 7.46 -23.89 -14.21
N LEU A 685 6.73 -23.77 -13.08
CA LEU A 685 7.26 -23.20 -11.84
C LEU A 685 8.07 -24.22 -11.03
N GLY A 686 7.82 -25.52 -11.25
CA GLY A 686 8.37 -26.62 -10.46
C GLY A 686 7.65 -27.96 -10.69
N SER A 687 8.35 -29.07 -10.40
CA SER A 687 7.86 -30.44 -10.61
C SER A 687 7.23 -31.10 -9.38
N LYS A 688 7.27 -30.43 -8.23
CA LYS A 688 6.65 -30.88 -6.96
C LYS A 688 5.86 -29.72 -6.36
N CYS A 689 4.81 -30.03 -5.61
CA CYS A 689 4.08 -29.03 -4.85
C CYS A 689 3.45 -29.61 -3.57
N GLN A 690 2.95 -28.74 -2.71
CA GLN A 690 2.33 -29.07 -1.42
C GLN A 690 1.14 -28.12 -1.16
N THR A 691 0.00 -28.68 -0.74
CA THR A 691 -1.15 -27.90 -0.24
C THR A 691 -0.97 -27.53 1.24
N LEU A 692 -1.81 -26.64 1.79
CA LEU A 692 -1.82 -26.36 3.24
C LEU A 692 -2.11 -27.61 4.10
N ARG A 693 -2.83 -28.60 3.56
CA ARG A 693 -3.07 -29.90 4.21
C ARG A 693 -1.88 -30.86 4.10
N GLY A 694 -0.75 -30.42 3.55
CA GLY A 694 0.46 -31.21 3.36
C GLY A 694 0.40 -32.21 2.20
N SER A 695 -0.73 -32.34 1.53
CA SER A 695 -0.93 -33.28 0.43
C SER A 695 -0.16 -32.87 -0.84
N ASP A 696 0.17 -33.85 -1.67
CA ASP A 696 0.60 -33.59 -3.04
C ASP A 696 -0.51 -32.91 -3.85
N CYS A 697 -0.10 -32.21 -4.91
CA CYS A 697 -0.96 -31.50 -5.83
C CYS A 697 -0.46 -31.61 -7.29
N ALA A 698 0.19 -32.72 -7.65
CA ALA A 698 0.69 -32.96 -9.00
C ALA A 698 -0.37 -32.77 -10.10
N GLY A 699 -1.65 -32.98 -9.80
CA GLY A 699 -2.77 -32.66 -10.70
C GLY A 699 -2.87 -31.18 -11.10
N ILE A 700 -2.54 -30.25 -10.19
CA ILE A 700 -2.50 -28.81 -10.49
C ILE A 700 -1.32 -28.49 -11.43
N LEU A 701 -0.15 -29.12 -11.18
CA LEU A 701 1.02 -28.97 -12.05
C LEU A 701 0.78 -29.57 -13.45
N ALA A 702 0.09 -30.70 -13.51
CA ALA A 702 -0.27 -31.40 -14.75
C ALA A 702 -1.44 -30.76 -15.51
N GLY A 703 -2.14 -29.78 -14.91
CA GLY A 703 -3.33 -29.16 -15.51
C GLY A 703 -4.60 -30.01 -15.45
N THR A 704 -4.61 -31.10 -14.68
CA THR A 704 -5.73 -32.02 -14.54
C THR A 704 -6.60 -31.76 -13.31
N ALA A 705 -6.15 -30.89 -12.39
CA ALA A 705 -6.92 -30.40 -11.24
C ALA A 705 -6.91 -28.86 -11.20
N PRO A 706 -7.97 -28.22 -10.68
CA PRO A 706 -8.04 -26.76 -10.58
C PRO A 706 -7.12 -26.20 -9.49
N LEU A 707 -6.51 -25.05 -9.76
CA LEU A 707 -6.07 -24.13 -8.72
C LEU A 707 -7.26 -23.32 -8.20
N SER A 708 -7.39 -23.19 -6.89
CA SER A 708 -8.47 -22.44 -6.21
C SER A 708 -7.90 -21.34 -5.31
N TYR A 709 -8.75 -20.74 -4.46
CA TYR A 709 -8.37 -19.70 -3.49
C TYR A 709 -7.41 -20.21 -2.40
N MET A 710 -7.21 -21.53 -2.28
CA MET A 710 -6.23 -22.16 -1.38
C MET A 710 -4.80 -21.97 -1.89
N PRO A 711 -3.90 -21.36 -1.10
CA PRO A 711 -2.48 -21.30 -1.42
C PRO A 711 -1.84 -22.70 -1.58
N VAL A 712 -1.09 -22.85 -2.67
CA VAL A 712 -0.28 -24.03 -2.97
C VAL A 712 1.19 -23.59 -3.07
N ARG A 713 2.08 -24.30 -2.38
CA ARG A 713 3.52 -24.14 -2.54
C ARG A 713 4.03 -25.04 -3.65
N ILE A 714 4.64 -24.47 -4.68
CA ILE A 714 5.32 -25.18 -5.76
C ILE A 714 6.82 -25.05 -5.55
N PHE A 715 7.53 -26.18 -5.46
CA PHE A 715 8.97 -26.20 -5.24
C PHE A 715 9.70 -25.85 -6.54
N GLY A 716 10.43 -24.75 -6.55
CA GLY A 716 11.13 -24.26 -7.72
C GLY A 716 12.37 -25.10 -8.05
N PRO A 717 12.92 -24.95 -9.27
CA PRO A 717 14.25 -25.45 -9.57
C PRO A 717 15.26 -24.78 -8.62
N PRO A 718 16.17 -25.55 -8.00
CA PRO A 718 17.25 -24.98 -7.20
C PRO A 718 18.10 -24.06 -8.07
N THR A 719 18.67 -23.00 -7.48
CA THR A 719 19.58 -22.11 -8.23
C THR A 719 20.82 -22.88 -8.69
N ALA A 720 21.43 -22.46 -9.81
CA ALA A 720 22.65 -23.11 -10.32
C ALA A 720 23.84 -23.07 -9.33
N ALA A 721 23.78 -22.22 -8.30
CA ALA A 721 24.70 -22.23 -7.16
C ALA A 721 24.61 -23.51 -6.29
N ALA A 722 23.61 -24.38 -6.51
CA ALA A 722 23.41 -25.62 -5.77
C ALA A 722 24.15 -26.84 -6.37
N SER A 723 24.85 -26.71 -7.51
CA SER A 723 25.77 -27.75 -7.98
C SER A 723 27.11 -27.64 -7.27
N VAL A 724 27.14 -28.11 -6.03
CA VAL A 724 28.25 -28.65 -5.20
C VAL A 724 27.90 -28.40 -3.73
N PRO A 725 27.29 -29.36 -3.03
CA PRO A 725 27.70 -29.61 -1.66
C PRO A 725 29.15 -30.08 -1.74
N ALA A 726 30.09 -29.27 -1.27
CA ALA A 726 31.41 -29.79 -0.97
C ALA A 726 31.19 -30.97 -0.01
N LYS A 727 31.68 -32.17 -0.37
CA LYS A 727 31.75 -33.27 0.58
C LYS A 727 32.49 -32.73 1.80
N ILE A 728 31.78 -32.55 2.91
CA ILE A 728 32.40 -32.60 4.23
C ILE A 728 32.82 -34.06 4.38
N THR A 729 33.97 -34.35 3.79
CA THR A 729 34.70 -35.58 4.03
C THR A 729 35.13 -35.44 5.48
N MET A 730 34.39 -36.06 6.39
CA MET A 730 34.78 -36.07 7.79
C MET A 730 36.18 -36.65 7.86
N ASP A 731 37.14 -35.80 8.24
CA ASP A 731 38.48 -36.25 8.48
C ASP A 731 38.44 -37.20 9.68
N LYS A 732 38.89 -38.43 9.46
CA LYS A 732 38.92 -39.47 10.49
C LYS A 732 39.99 -39.17 11.57
N SER A 733 40.81 -38.14 11.39
CA SER A 733 41.84 -37.70 12.35
C SER A 733 41.27 -37.23 13.70
N VAL A 734 40.01 -36.76 13.76
CA VAL A 734 39.42 -36.15 14.97
C VAL A 734 38.80 -37.18 15.93
N MET A 735 38.85 -38.47 15.62
CA MET A 735 38.47 -39.56 16.54
C MET A 735 39.71 -40.31 17.08
N SER A 736 40.53 -39.62 17.86
CA SER A 736 41.60 -40.23 18.67
C SER A 736 41.65 -39.61 20.07
N VAL A 737 40.66 -39.97 20.91
CA VAL A 737 40.80 -39.80 22.36
C VAL A 737 41.84 -40.81 22.84
N SER A 738 43.02 -40.34 23.25
CA SER A 738 43.97 -41.18 23.99
C SER A 738 43.49 -41.32 25.44
N PRO A 739 43.46 -42.54 26.01
CA PRO A 739 43.09 -42.74 27.40
C PRO A 739 44.31 -42.59 28.34
N ALA A 740 44.26 -41.60 29.24
CA ALA A 740 44.99 -41.54 30.50
C ALA A 740 44.30 -40.53 31.43
#